data_AF-D9WG71-F1
#
_entry.id   AF-D9WG71-F1
#
_cell.length_a   1.000
_cell.length_b   1.000
_cell.length_c   1.000
_cell.angle_alpha   90.00
_cell.angle_beta   90.00
_cell.angle_gamma   90.00
#
_symmetry.space_group_name_H-M   'P 1'
#
loop_
_entity.id
_entity.type
_entity.pdbx_description
1 polymer ?
#
loop_
_entity_poly.entity_id
_entity_poly.type
_entity_poly.pdbx_seq_one_letter_code
_entity_poly.pdbx_strand_id
1 'polypeptide(L)'
;MPAEGEIMASLSTPLTLPVLPLDDEVVLPGMVVPLDLSDTDVRAAVEAAQAAARSDGGKPRVLLVPRIDGTYAGIGTLGTVEQVGRLSDGDPGALIRGVRRVRVGAGTTGPGAALWIEGTAVEEIVPDPLPGAVTELMKEYKALATSWLRKRGAWQVVDRVQGIDDVSQLADNSGYSPFLSVAQRVELLETADPVARLKLAVTWLSDHMAEQDVAESIAKDVQEGVDKQQREFLLRRQMEAVRKELAELNGDPEDESDDYRARVEAAELPEKVREAALKEVDKLERASDQSPEGSWIRTWLDTVLELPWNERTEDAYDIPGAQAVLDADHAGLEDVKERITEYLAVRKRRADRGLGVVGGRRGGAVLALVGPPGVGKTSLGESVARAMGRKFVRVALGGVRDEAEIRGHRRTYVGALPGRVVRAVKEAGSMNPVVLLDEIDKVGSDFRGDPAAALLEVLDPAQNHTFRDHYLEVELDLSDVVFLATANVLEAIPEALLDRMELVRLDGYTEDEKVTIARDHLLPRQLERAGLEPGEVEVADEALRKLAGEYTREAGVRTLERSIARLLRKVAAQHELGERELPFTVGVEELRPLIGRPHHTPESAQDPAERRTSVPGVATGLAVTGAGGDVLYVEASLADAETGGAGLTLTGQLGDVMKESAQIALSFLRSHGAELELPVGDLKERGIHLHVPAGAVPKDGPSAGITMTTALASLLSGRQVRPDVAMTGEVSLTGRVLPIGGVKQKLLAAHRAGVTTVIIPKRNEPDLDDVPAEVLEKLDVHPVSDVRQVLELALQPASATTPEVPVAA
;
A
#
# COMPACT_ATOMS: atom_id res chain seq x y z
N MET A 1 -47.23 45.70 20.56
CA MET A 1 -46.69 46.72 19.63
C MET A 1 -46.51 48.03 20.38
N PRO A 2 -45.51 48.87 20.04
CA PRO A 2 -44.38 48.72 19.10
C PRO A 2 -43.03 48.80 19.87
N ALA A 3 -41.82 48.71 19.31
CA ALA A 3 -41.37 48.95 17.94
C ALA A 3 -40.20 48.03 17.56
N GLU A 4 -40.16 47.72 16.28
CA GLU A 4 -39.08 47.10 15.53
C GLU A 4 -37.76 47.85 15.70
N GLY A 5 -36.67 47.10 15.83
CA GLY A 5 -35.30 47.55 15.61
C GLY A 5 -34.62 46.49 14.76
N GLU A 6 -34.65 46.72 13.45
CA GLU A 6 -34.01 45.93 12.41
C GLU A 6 -32.55 45.62 12.78
N ILE A 7 -32.23 44.35 13.05
CA ILE A 7 -30.88 43.87 12.77
C ILE A 7 -30.89 43.60 11.26
N MET A 8 -30.64 44.65 10.47
CA MET A 8 -30.22 44.49 9.09
C MET A 8 -29.00 43.59 9.09
N ALA A 9 -29.16 42.31 8.76
CA ALA A 9 -28.07 41.57 8.16
C ALA A 9 -27.70 42.34 6.90
N SER A 10 -26.54 42.99 6.89
CA SER A 10 -25.98 43.55 5.66
C SER A 10 -25.91 42.41 4.66
N LEU A 11 -26.82 42.40 3.69
CA LEU A 11 -26.74 41.51 2.54
C LEU A 11 -25.53 41.98 1.74
N SER A 12 -24.34 41.49 2.11
CA SER A 12 -23.10 41.72 1.37
C SER A 12 -23.36 41.30 -0.08
N THR A 13 -23.36 42.26 -1.00
CA THR A 13 -23.69 42.02 -2.40
C THR A 13 -22.74 40.96 -2.98
N PRO A 14 -23.26 39.87 -3.58
CA PRO A 14 -22.41 38.85 -4.18
C PRO A 14 -21.57 39.47 -5.31
N LEU A 15 -20.29 39.12 -5.33
CA LEU A 15 -19.31 39.58 -6.30
C LEU A 15 -19.10 38.48 -7.33
N THR A 16 -19.38 38.78 -8.59
CA THR A 16 -19.03 37.87 -9.70
C THR A 16 -17.59 38.12 -10.10
N LEU A 17 -16.72 37.12 -9.92
CA LEU A 17 -15.26 37.26 -10.08
C LEU A 17 -14.67 36.09 -10.88
N PRO A 18 -13.68 36.33 -11.76
CA PRO A 18 -12.88 35.28 -12.36
C PRO A 18 -11.93 34.70 -11.31
N VAL A 19 -11.86 33.37 -11.24
CA VAL A 19 -11.01 32.63 -10.32
C VAL A 19 -9.62 32.47 -10.91
N LEU A 20 -8.61 32.75 -10.10
CA LEU A 20 -7.21 32.48 -10.36
C LEU A 20 -6.75 31.43 -9.33
N PRO A 21 -6.58 30.16 -9.73
CA PRO A 21 -6.05 29.13 -8.85
C PRO A 21 -4.60 29.42 -8.51
N LEU A 22 -4.25 29.37 -7.21
CA LEU A 22 -2.88 29.45 -6.75
C LEU A 22 -2.46 28.06 -6.26
N ASP A 23 -1.61 27.39 -7.03
CA ASP A 23 -1.02 26.11 -6.63
C ASP A 23 0.14 26.40 -5.66
N ASP A 24 0.10 25.79 -4.47
CA ASP A 24 1.13 25.89 -3.42
C ASP A 24 1.45 27.32 -2.92
N GLU A 25 0.66 28.33 -3.31
CA GLU A 25 0.78 29.72 -2.87
C GLU A 25 -0.51 30.25 -2.23
N VAL A 26 -0.34 31.14 -1.24
CA VAL A 26 -1.46 31.77 -0.54
C VAL A 26 -1.22 33.27 -0.45
N VAL A 27 -2.16 34.04 -1.00
CA VAL A 27 -2.12 35.51 -0.95
C VAL A 27 -3.12 35.99 0.08
N LEU A 28 -2.65 36.67 1.12
CA LEU A 28 -3.50 37.33 2.12
C LEU A 28 -3.83 38.78 1.71
N PRO A 29 -4.86 39.40 2.29
CA PRO A 29 -5.12 40.82 2.09
C PRO A 29 -3.91 41.70 2.42
N GLY A 30 -3.70 42.75 1.62
CA GLY A 30 -2.52 43.62 1.71
C GLY A 30 -1.26 43.06 1.03
N MET A 31 -1.24 41.76 0.67
CA MET A 31 -0.10 41.19 -0.06
C MET A 31 -0.03 41.69 -1.51
N VAL A 32 1.17 41.93 -2.00
CA VAL A 32 1.41 42.25 -3.42
C VAL A 32 2.32 41.19 -4.00
N VAL A 33 1.80 40.42 -4.97
CA VAL A 33 2.52 39.30 -5.57
C VAL A 33 2.65 39.49 -7.09
N PRO A 34 3.83 39.21 -7.67
CA PRO A 34 3.98 39.07 -9.11
C PRO A 34 3.52 37.67 -9.54
N LEU A 35 2.71 37.57 -10.58
CA LEU A 35 2.29 36.31 -11.19
C LEU A 35 2.75 36.24 -12.64
N ASP A 36 3.17 35.04 -13.07
CA ASP A 36 3.58 34.75 -14.43
C ASP A 36 2.36 34.52 -15.34
N LEU A 37 2.29 35.25 -16.45
CA LEU A 37 1.22 35.12 -17.45
C LEU A 37 1.53 34.06 -18.52
N SER A 38 2.63 33.32 -18.40
CA SER A 38 2.90 32.12 -19.19
C SER A 38 1.92 30.98 -18.85
N ASP A 39 1.45 30.93 -17.60
CA ASP A 39 0.44 29.99 -17.12
C ASP A 39 -0.94 30.29 -17.76
N THR A 40 -1.57 29.25 -18.29
CA THR A 40 -2.84 29.36 -19.02
C THR A 40 -4.00 29.81 -18.13
N ASP A 41 -4.06 29.34 -16.89
CA ASP A 41 -5.12 29.66 -15.93
C ASP A 41 -4.95 31.10 -15.42
N VAL A 42 -3.71 31.49 -15.11
CA VAL A 42 -3.37 32.87 -14.67
C VAL A 42 -3.68 33.88 -15.78
N ARG A 43 -3.25 33.60 -17.01
CA ARG A 43 -3.53 34.47 -18.16
C ARG A 43 -5.02 34.59 -18.43
N ALA A 44 -5.76 33.47 -18.42
CA ALA A 44 -7.19 33.47 -18.64
C ALA A 44 -7.94 34.30 -17.59
N ALA A 45 -7.58 34.18 -16.31
CA ALA A 45 -8.18 34.94 -15.21
C ALA A 45 -7.91 36.45 -15.33
N VAL A 46 -6.68 36.85 -15.66
CA VAL A 46 -6.30 38.26 -15.81
C VAL A 46 -6.96 38.90 -17.04
N GLU A 47 -7.02 38.20 -18.17
CA GLU A 47 -7.73 38.68 -19.37
C GLU A 47 -9.23 38.82 -19.14
N ALA A 48 -9.86 37.83 -18.47
CA ALA A 48 -11.26 37.88 -18.07
C ALA A 48 -11.55 39.07 -17.14
N ALA A 49 -10.68 39.32 -16.16
CA ALA A 49 -10.76 40.46 -15.26
C ALA A 49 -10.64 41.81 -15.99
N GLN A 50 -9.73 41.92 -16.96
CA GLN A 50 -9.56 43.12 -17.78
C GLN A 50 -10.78 43.38 -18.68
N ALA A 51 -11.38 42.33 -19.25
CA ALA A 51 -12.57 42.43 -20.07
C ALA A 51 -13.77 42.95 -19.25
N ALA A 52 -14.00 42.39 -18.07
CA ALA A 52 -15.07 42.83 -17.17
C ALA A 52 -14.86 44.26 -16.66
N ALA A 53 -13.62 44.64 -16.33
CA ALA A 53 -13.29 46.00 -15.90
C ALA A 53 -13.56 47.09 -16.96
N ARG A 54 -13.42 46.77 -18.26
CA ARG A 54 -13.76 47.70 -19.34
C ARG A 54 -15.26 48.00 -19.39
N SER A 55 -16.09 47.02 -19.02
CA SER A 55 -17.56 47.17 -18.95
C SER A 55 -17.99 47.97 -17.72
N ASP A 56 -17.33 47.76 -16.58
CA ASP A 56 -17.69 48.36 -15.28
C ASP A 56 -16.96 49.68 -14.96
N GLY A 57 -15.96 50.07 -15.75
CA GLY A 57 -15.15 51.28 -15.54
C GLY A 57 -14.22 51.23 -14.31
N GLY A 58 -14.04 50.05 -13.71
CA GLY A 58 -13.22 49.83 -12.51
C GLY A 58 -11.81 49.27 -12.81
N LYS A 59 -11.02 49.03 -11.76
CA LYS A 59 -9.76 48.25 -11.90
C LYS A 59 -10.09 46.76 -12.12
N PRO A 60 -9.27 46.00 -12.88
CA PRO A 60 -9.46 44.55 -13.06
C PRO A 60 -9.34 43.82 -11.72
N ARG A 61 -10.32 42.95 -11.44
CA ARG A 61 -10.41 42.19 -10.19
C ARG A 61 -10.44 40.69 -10.47
N VAL A 62 -9.67 39.92 -9.71
CA VAL A 62 -9.62 38.46 -9.73
C VAL A 62 -9.87 37.93 -8.33
N LEU A 63 -10.32 36.68 -8.21
CA LEU A 63 -10.33 35.96 -6.95
C LEU A 63 -9.18 34.97 -6.90
N LEU A 64 -8.21 35.22 -6.04
CA LEU A 64 -7.07 34.34 -5.79
C LEU A 64 -7.52 33.24 -4.84
N VAL A 65 -7.54 31.98 -5.29
CA VAL A 65 -8.00 30.85 -4.47
C VAL A 65 -6.89 29.81 -4.37
N PRO A 66 -6.38 29.51 -3.17
CA PRO A 66 -5.44 28.41 -2.98
C PRO A 66 -6.05 27.09 -3.46
N ARG A 67 -5.29 26.34 -4.26
CA ARG A 67 -5.64 25.00 -4.73
C ARG A 67 -4.60 24.03 -4.17
N ILE A 68 -5.04 23.15 -3.28
CA ILE A 68 -4.18 22.21 -2.55
C ILE A 68 -4.67 20.81 -2.89
N ASP A 69 -3.78 19.97 -3.43
CA ASP A 69 -4.10 18.62 -3.89
C ASP A 69 -5.33 18.58 -4.82
N GLY A 70 -5.45 19.58 -5.70
CA GLY A 70 -6.55 19.72 -6.65
C GLY A 70 -7.87 20.24 -6.06
N THR A 71 -7.92 20.54 -4.76
CA THR A 71 -9.11 21.06 -4.07
C THR A 71 -8.99 22.56 -3.80
N TYR A 72 -10.01 23.34 -4.16
CA TYR A 72 -10.06 24.78 -3.89
C TYR A 72 -10.40 25.07 -2.43
N ALA A 73 -9.68 26.00 -1.81
CA ALA A 73 -9.99 26.48 -0.46
C ALA A 73 -11.37 27.18 -0.41
N GLY A 74 -12.04 27.10 0.73
CA GLY A 74 -13.36 27.71 0.92
C GLY A 74 -13.35 29.24 0.99
N ILE A 75 -12.18 29.84 1.24
CA ILE A 75 -11.95 31.28 1.28
C ILE A 75 -10.77 31.63 0.37
N GLY A 76 -10.97 32.64 -0.47
CA GLY A 76 -9.94 33.24 -1.31
C GLY A 76 -9.73 34.72 -1.00
N THR A 77 -8.79 35.35 -1.70
CA THR A 77 -8.50 36.78 -1.58
C THR A 77 -8.89 37.51 -2.85
N LEU A 78 -9.72 38.55 -2.72
CA LEU A 78 -10.01 39.48 -3.80
C LEU A 78 -8.73 40.22 -4.18
N GLY A 79 -8.21 39.95 -5.37
CA GLY A 79 -7.05 40.60 -5.95
C GLY A 79 -7.45 41.72 -6.90
N THR A 80 -6.72 42.83 -6.88
CA THR A 80 -6.77 43.87 -7.91
C THR A 80 -5.50 43.80 -8.75
N VAL A 81 -5.64 43.74 -10.07
CA VAL A 81 -4.51 43.77 -10.99
C VAL A 81 -4.02 45.21 -11.09
N GLU A 82 -2.84 45.49 -10.53
CA GLU A 82 -2.27 46.83 -10.47
C GLU A 82 -1.53 47.19 -11.76
N GLN A 83 -0.79 46.23 -12.31
CA GLN A 83 0.02 46.42 -13.51
C GLN A 83 0.20 45.10 -14.27
N VAL A 84 0.18 45.16 -15.61
CA VAL A 84 0.56 44.06 -16.50
C VAL A 84 1.76 44.50 -17.31
N GLY A 85 2.80 43.68 -17.38
CA GLY A 85 4.08 44.04 -17.99
C GLY A 85 4.99 42.83 -18.18
N ARG A 86 6.30 43.03 -17.96
CA ARG A 86 7.30 41.96 -17.96
C ARG A 86 7.90 41.80 -16.57
N LEU A 87 8.12 40.55 -16.15
CA LEU A 87 8.84 40.20 -14.93
C LEU A 87 10.35 40.49 -15.07
N SER A 88 11.10 40.36 -13.97
CA SER A 88 12.57 40.58 -13.94
C SER A 88 13.32 39.76 -14.99
N ASP A 89 12.75 38.62 -15.36
CA ASP A 89 13.38 37.61 -16.21
C ASP A 89 12.98 37.78 -17.69
N GLY A 90 12.11 38.76 -18.00
CA GLY A 90 11.71 39.15 -19.35
C GLY A 90 10.35 38.60 -19.81
N ASP A 91 9.80 37.62 -19.09
CA ASP A 91 8.51 36.99 -19.37
C ASP A 91 7.32 37.88 -19.01
N PRO A 92 6.16 37.74 -19.69
CA PRO A 92 4.97 38.53 -19.39
C PRO A 92 4.44 38.21 -18.00
N GLY A 93 4.13 39.22 -17.18
CA GLY A 93 3.62 39.04 -15.83
C GLY A 93 2.63 40.12 -15.39
N ALA A 94 1.91 39.83 -14.31
CA ALA A 94 0.95 40.73 -13.68
C ALA A 94 1.27 40.92 -12.19
N LEU A 95 1.18 42.16 -11.71
CA LEU A 95 1.30 42.48 -10.29
C LEU A 95 -0.11 42.56 -9.69
N ILE A 96 -0.41 41.69 -8.73
CA ILE A 96 -1.73 41.61 -8.09
C ILE A 96 -1.62 42.00 -6.63
N ARG A 97 -2.51 42.89 -6.19
CA ARG A 97 -2.67 43.29 -4.77
C ARG A 97 -3.89 42.61 -4.17
N GLY A 98 -3.71 41.82 -3.13
CA GLY A 98 -4.79 41.31 -2.29
C GLY A 98 -5.48 42.44 -1.52
N VAL A 99 -6.80 42.46 -1.53
CA VAL A 99 -7.61 43.55 -0.95
C VAL A 99 -8.39 43.09 0.27
N ARG A 100 -9.14 41.99 0.17
CA ARG A 100 -9.98 41.45 1.24
C ARG A 100 -10.35 39.99 1.00
N ARG A 101 -10.77 39.30 2.05
CA ARG A 101 -11.25 37.91 1.99
C ARG A 101 -12.61 37.79 1.32
N VAL A 102 -12.80 36.72 0.55
CA VAL A 102 -14.04 36.38 -0.13
C VAL A 102 -14.31 34.89 0.06
N ARG A 103 -15.49 34.54 0.54
CA ARG A 103 -15.97 33.16 0.59
C ARG A 103 -16.30 32.71 -0.82
N VAL A 104 -15.74 31.58 -1.22
CA VAL A 104 -15.99 30.94 -2.51
C VAL A 104 -17.42 30.40 -2.53
N GLY A 105 -18.21 30.77 -3.52
CA GLY A 105 -19.58 30.29 -3.72
C GLY A 105 -19.73 29.49 -5.01
N ALA A 106 -20.93 29.51 -5.59
CA ALA A 106 -21.25 28.70 -6.76
C ALA A 106 -20.54 29.23 -8.04
N GLY A 107 -20.19 28.30 -8.93
CA GLY A 107 -19.72 28.63 -10.27
C GLY A 107 -20.79 29.36 -11.08
N THR A 108 -20.37 30.36 -11.84
CA THR A 108 -21.24 31.16 -12.71
C THR A 108 -20.58 31.41 -14.06
N THR A 109 -21.27 32.05 -14.98
CA THR A 109 -20.74 32.39 -16.31
C THR A 109 -20.22 33.82 -16.33
N GLY A 110 -19.06 34.05 -16.95
CA GLY A 110 -18.54 35.39 -17.18
C GLY A 110 -17.73 35.49 -18.47
N PRO A 111 -17.23 36.69 -18.81
CA PRO A 111 -16.46 36.90 -20.03
C PRO A 111 -15.10 36.19 -19.98
N GLY A 112 -14.64 35.72 -21.14
CA GLY A 112 -13.34 35.04 -21.29
C GLY A 112 -13.39 33.54 -21.00
N ALA A 113 -12.22 32.91 -20.90
CA ALA A 113 -12.07 31.46 -20.73
C ALA A 113 -11.83 31.02 -19.27
N ALA A 114 -11.79 31.97 -18.33
CA ALA A 114 -11.59 31.68 -16.91
C ALA A 114 -12.82 31.04 -16.27
N LEU A 115 -12.61 30.30 -15.18
CA LEU A 115 -13.70 29.92 -14.27
C LEU A 115 -14.21 31.18 -13.55
N TRP A 116 -15.53 31.35 -13.48
CA TRP A 116 -16.17 32.45 -12.74
C TRP A 116 -16.96 31.90 -11.57
N ILE A 117 -16.99 32.65 -10.47
CA ILE A 117 -17.82 32.31 -9.30
C ILE A 117 -18.60 33.52 -8.79
N GLU A 118 -19.65 33.24 -8.01
CA GLU A 118 -20.27 34.20 -7.11
C GLU A 118 -19.62 34.08 -5.73
N GLY A 119 -18.84 35.09 -5.36
CA GLY A 119 -18.17 35.16 -4.06
C GLY A 119 -18.84 36.16 -3.12
N THR A 120 -18.80 35.88 -1.82
CA THR A 120 -19.32 36.79 -0.79
C THR A 120 -18.15 37.38 -0.01
N ALA A 121 -18.02 38.71 0.03
CA ALA A 121 -16.97 39.34 0.84
C ALA A 121 -17.17 38.98 2.32
N VAL A 122 -16.09 38.54 2.98
CA VAL A 122 -16.13 38.22 4.40
C VAL A 122 -16.08 39.53 5.18
N GLU A 123 -17.10 39.82 5.98
CA GLU A 123 -17.07 40.95 6.90
C GLU A 123 -16.22 40.60 8.12
N GLU A 124 -15.28 41.48 8.45
CA GLU A 124 -14.44 41.36 9.64
C GLU A 124 -15.00 42.27 10.73
N ILE A 125 -15.41 41.67 11.84
CA ILE A 125 -15.96 42.41 12.98
C ILE A 125 -14.79 42.70 13.92
N VAL A 126 -14.34 43.96 13.94
CA VAL A 126 -13.35 44.45 14.91
C VAL A 126 -14.09 45.23 16.00
N PRO A 127 -13.92 44.90 17.29
CA PRO A 127 -14.54 45.68 18.35
C PRO A 127 -13.93 47.09 18.44
N ASP A 128 -14.76 48.13 18.49
CA ASP A 128 -14.35 49.54 18.67
C ASP A 128 -15.07 50.15 19.91
N PRO A 129 -14.34 50.55 20.98
CA PRO A 129 -12.88 50.54 21.11
C PRO A 129 -12.31 49.13 21.30
N LEU A 130 -11.06 48.93 20.86
CA LEU A 130 -10.34 47.67 21.03
C LEU A 130 -10.22 47.29 22.51
N PRO A 131 -10.58 46.06 22.92
CA PRO A 131 -10.40 45.59 24.28
C PRO A 131 -8.91 45.63 24.67
N GLY A 132 -8.60 45.95 25.92
CA GLY A 132 -7.21 46.06 26.40
C GLY A 132 -6.38 44.81 26.11
N ALA A 133 -6.98 43.61 26.16
CA ALA A 133 -6.31 42.35 25.81
C ALA A 133 -5.87 42.26 24.34
N VAL A 134 -6.62 42.87 23.41
CA VAL A 134 -6.26 42.90 21.98
C VAL A 134 -5.10 43.87 21.76
N THR A 135 -5.13 45.03 22.42
CA THR A 135 -4.05 46.01 22.38
C THR A 135 -2.73 45.43 22.92
N GLU A 136 -2.78 44.65 24.00
CA GLU A 136 -1.60 43.95 24.51
C GLU A 136 -1.10 42.87 23.54
N LEU A 137 -1.99 42.11 22.92
CA LEU A 137 -1.63 41.11 21.90
C LEU A 137 -0.95 41.75 20.67
N MET A 138 -1.42 42.92 20.23
CA MET A 138 -0.77 43.67 19.15
C MET A 138 0.63 44.16 19.54
N LYS A 139 0.82 44.62 20.78
CA LYS A 139 2.15 45.00 21.30
C LYS A 139 3.08 43.81 21.37
N GLU A 140 2.59 42.66 21.84
CA GLU A 140 3.33 41.41 21.92
C GLU A 140 3.81 40.98 20.53
N TYR A 141 2.91 40.90 19.55
CA TYR A 141 3.26 40.58 18.18
C TYR A 141 4.30 41.55 17.61
N LYS A 142 4.10 42.87 17.78
CA LYS A 142 5.04 43.90 17.30
C LYS A 142 6.41 43.74 17.95
N ALA A 143 6.47 43.40 19.23
CA ALA A 143 7.73 43.18 19.95
C ALA A 143 8.47 41.95 19.42
N LEU A 144 7.77 40.82 19.26
CA LEU A 144 8.32 39.59 18.68
C LEU A 144 8.80 39.82 17.24
N ALA A 145 7.97 40.42 16.40
CA ALA A 145 8.31 40.71 15.00
C ALA A 145 9.52 41.65 14.89
N THR A 146 9.63 42.64 15.79
CA THR A 146 10.79 43.54 15.82
C THR A 146 12.07 42.81 16.20
N SER A 147 12.00 41.93 17.20
CA SER A 147 13.14 41.11 17.63
C SER A 147 13.62 40.22 16.49
N TRP A 148 12.68 39.49 15.87
CA TRP A 148 12.95 38.59 14.75
C TRP A 148 13.51 39.33 13.52
N LEU A 149 12.92 40.46 13.10
CA LEU A 149 13.41 41.25 11.97
C LEU A 149 14.81 41.82 12.21
N ARG A 150 15.14 42.21 13.46
CA ARG A 150 16.48 42.67 13.83
C ARG A 150 17.51 41.56 13.75
N LYS A 151 17.20 40.36 14.28
CA LYS A 151 18.08 39.19 14.17
C LYS A 151 18.40 38.86 12.71
N ARG A 152 17.43 39.02 11.81
CA ARG A 152 17.58 38.77 10.37
C ARG A 152 18.26 39.91 9.58
N GLY A 153 18.62 41.03 10.24
CA GLY A 153 19.19 42.20 9.56
C GLY A 153 18.20 42.99 8.70
N ALA A 154 16.90 42.74 8.82
CA ALA A 154 15.83 43.37 8.03
C ALA A 154 15.24 44.63 8.72
N TRP A 155 16.11 45.50 9.23
CA TRP A 155 15.74 46.68 10.02
C TRP A 155 14.84 47.67 9.27
N GLN A 156 14.97 47.74 7.94
CA GLN A 156 14.15 48.56 7.03
C GLN A 156 12.63 48.23 7.10
N VAL A 157 12.27 47.03 7.57
CA VAL A 157 10.88 46.55 7.64
C VAL A 157 10.25 46.81 9.02
N VAL A 158 11.07 47.06 10.05
CA VAL A 158 10.60 47.23 11.44
C VAL A 158 9.65 48.42 11.57
N ASP A 159 10.03 49.58 11.00
CA ASP A 159 9.22 50.80 11.08
C ASP A 159 7.86 50.61 10.38
N ARG A 160 7.81 49.80 9.31
CA ARG A 160 6.57 49.46 8.60
C ARG A 160 5.63 48.62 9.47
N VAL A 161 6.14 47.61 10.17
CA VAL A 161 5.32 46.76 11.06
C VAL A 161 4.86 47.52 12.30
N GLN A 162 5.71 48.38 12.85
CA GLN A 162 5.36 49.22 14.00
C GLN A 162 4.25 50.22 13.70
N GLY A 163 4.21 50.75 12.47
CA GLY A 163 3.18 51.69 12.01
C GLY A 163 1.81 51.07 11.69
N ILE A 164 1.61 49.76 11.85
CA ILE A 164 0.31 49.12 11.61
C ILE A 164 -0.53 49.16 12.89
N ASP A 165 -1.54 50.02 12.95
CA ASP A 165 -2.41 50.18 14.11
C ASP A 165 -3.72 49.40 14.02
N ASP A 166 -3.99 48.77 12.88
CA ASP A 166 -5.15 47.90 12.68
C ASP A 166 -4.81 46.43 12.95
N VAL A 167 -5.63 45.77 13.77
CA VAL A 167 -5.42 44.37 14.20
C VAL A 167 -5.49 43.40 13.01
N SER A 168 -6.39 43.65 12.05
CA SER A 168 -6.55 42.77 10.89
C SER A 168 -5.38 42.90 9.93
N GLN A 169 -4.96 44.13 9.62
CA GLN A 169 -3.77 44.39 8.81
C GLN A 169 -2.50 43.83 9.45
N LEU A 170 -2.37 43.92 10.78
CA LEU A 170 -1.21 43.38 11.49
C LEU A 170 -1.17 41.85 11.41
N ALA A 171 -2.32 41.20 11.58
CA ALA A 171 -2.47 39.76 11.44
C ALA A 171 -2.20 39.29 9.99
N ASP A 172 -2.72 39.99 8.98
CA ASP A 172 -2.51 39.63 7.58
C ASP A 172 -1.07 39.86 7.12
N ASN A 173 -0.42 40.90 7.63
CA ASN A 173 0.99 41.15 7.39
C ASN A 173 1.90 40.02 7.91
N SER A 174 1.43 39.21 8.87
CA SER A 174 2.17 38.02 9.32
C SER A 174 2.37 36.97 8.21
N GLY A 175 1.49 36.95 7.20
CA GLY A 175 1.57 36.04 6.06
C GLY A 175 2.84 36.18 5.21
N TYR A 176 3.50 37.34 5.26
CA TYR A 176 4.81 37.57 4.62
C TYR A 176 5.98 36.85 5.31
N SER A 177 5.73 36.25 6.47
CA SER A 177 6.75 35.50 7.20
C SER A 177 7.10 34.22 6.44
N PRO A 178 8.37 34.04 6.03
CA PRO A 178 8.76 32.90 5.20
C PRO A 178 8.81 31.58 5.96
N PHE A 179 8.86 31.60 7.30
CA PHE A 179 8.87 30.40 8.13
C PHE A 179 7.50 29.71 8.22
N LEU A 180 6.42 30.39 7.82
CA LEU A 180 5.08 29.79 7.82
C LEU A 180 4.96 28.73 6.72
N SER A 181 4.27 27.63 7.00
CA SER A 181 3.91 26.62 6.00
C SER A 181 2.72 27.09 5.13
N VAL A 182 2.48 26.43 4.00
CA VAL A 182 1.30 26.69 3.16
C VAL A 182 0.01 26.48 3.96
N ALA A 183 -0.08 25.38 4.72
CA ALA A 183 -1.23 25.09 5.59
C ALA A 183 -1.48 26.20 6.64
N GLN A 184 -0.43 26.72 7.27
CA GLN A 184 -0.56 27.84 8.22
C GLN A 184 -1.05 29.13 7.54
N ARG A 185 -0.61 29.41 6.30
CA ARG A 185 -1.10 30.56 5.53
C ARG A 185 -2.56 30.40 5.12
N VAL A 186 -2.99 29.19 4.77
CA VAL A 186 -4.41 28.88 4.52
C VAL A 186 -5.23 29.10 5.78
N GLU A 187 -4.75 28.61 6.93
CA GLU A 187 -5.43 28.79 8.21
C GLU A 187 -5.58 30.29 8.58
N LEU A 188 -4.57 31.12 8.31
CA LEU A 188 -4.69 32.59 8.46
C LEU A 188 -5.68 33.21 7.46
N LEU A 189 -5.76 32.67 6.25
CA LEU A 189 -6.71 33.13 5.24
C LEU A 189 -8.15 32.77 5.63
N GLU A 190 -8.36 31.56 6.15
CA GLU A 190 -9.68 31.04 6.54
C GLU A 190 -10.18 31.60 7.88
N THR A 191 -9.28 32.00 8.78
CA THR A 191 -9.63 32.61 10.06
C THR A 191 -10.19 34.02 9.85
N ALA A 192 -11.53 34.16 9.84
CA ALA A 192 -12.20 35.43 9.62
C ALA A 192 -12.05 36.43 10.78
N ASP A 193 -11.95 35.95 12.03
CA ASP A 193 -11.79 36.80 13.22
C ASP A 193 -10.36 37.36 13.31
N PRO A 194 -10.16 38.70 13.20
CA PRO A 194 -8.85 39.32 13.26
C PRO A 194 -8.08 39.06 14.55
N VAL A 195 -8.76 38.93 15.69
CA VAL A 195 -8.13 38.69 16.99
C VAL A 195 -7.66 37.25 17.09
N ALA A 196 -8.48 36.30 16.67
CA ALA A 196 -8.09 34.89 16.60
C ALA A 196 -6.90 34.69 15.66
N ARG A 197 -6.92 35.36 14.50
CA ARG A 197 -5.83 35.33 13.52
C ARG A 197 -4.52 35.89 14.07
N LEU A 198 -4.57 37.02 14.78
CA LEU A 198 -3.38 37.59 15.40
C LEU A 198 -2.80 36.67 16.49
N LYS A 199 -3.64 35.94 17.23
CA LYS A 199 -3.16 34.94 18.21
C LYS A 199 -2.37 33.82 17.54
N LEU A 200 -2.87 33.27 16.43
CA LEU A 200 -2.15 32.26 15.65
C LEU A 200 -0.77 32.79 15.21
N ALA A 201 -0.74 34.02 14.67
CA ALA A 201 0.50 34.67 14.25
C ALA A 201 1.50 34.88 15.40
N VAL A 202 1.02 35.26 16.60
CA VAL A 202 1.85 35.39 17.80
C VAL A 202 2.43 34.06 18.23
N THR A 203 1.58 33.01 18.31
CA THR A 203 2.02 31.67 18.71
C THR A 203 3.12 31.15 17.78
N TRP A 204 2.89 31.17 16.46
CA TRP A 204 3.86 30.62 15.52
C TRP A 204 5.16 31.44 15.46
N LEU A 205 5.08 32.77 15.58
CA LEU A 205 6.28 33.59 15.65
C LEU A 205 7.06 33.35 16.95
N SER A 206 6.38 33.16 18.07
CA SER A 206 7.01 32.81 19.35
C SER A 206 7.69 31.45 19.28
N ASP A 207 7.03 30.44 18.74
CA ASP A 207 7.59 29.08 18.61
C ASP A 207 8.84 29.11 17.71
N HIS A 208 8.76 29.82 16.58
CA HIS A 208 9.90 30.00 15.68
C HIS A 208 11.07 30.74 16.36
N MET A 209 10.78 31.77 17.17
CA MET A 209 11.82 32.47 17.93
C MET A 209 12.47 31.56 18.98
N ALA A 210 11.70 30.70 19.66
CA ALA A 210 12.25 29.74 20.61
C ALA A 210 13.17 28.72 19.92
N GLU A 211 12.79 28.22 18.74
CA GLU A 211 13.64 27.36 17.92
C GLU A 211 14.94 28.06 17.52
N GLN A 212 14.86 29.32 17.10
CA GLN A 212 16.04 30.12 16.75
C GLN A 212 16.95 30.39 17.96
N ASP A 213 16.39 30.69 19.13
CA ASP A 213 17.16 30.92 20.35
C ASP A 213 17.91 29.65 20.80
N VAL A 214 17.28 28.48 20.67
CA VAL A 214 17.93 27.19 20.91
C VAL A 214 19.04 26.94 19.88
N ALA A 215 18.79 27.22 18.60
CA ALA A 215 19.80 27.07 17.55
C ALA A 215 21.00 28.03 17.76
N GLU A 216 20.75 29.26 18.19
CA GLU A 216 21.79 30.24 18.55
C GLU A 216 22.52 29.84 19.83
N SER A 217 21.84 29.30 20.85
CA SER A 217 22.51 28.81 22.07
C SER A 217 23.42 27.64 21.73
N ILE A 218 22.98 26.71 20.90
CA ILE A 218 23.80 25.62 20.38
C ILE A 218 25.00 26.18 19.61
N ALA A 219 24.79 27.14 18.70
CA ALA A 219 25.88 27.75 17.94
C ALA A 219 26.88 28.49 18.84
N LYS A 220 26.39 29.17 19.88
CA LYS A 220 27.21 29.89 20.87
C LYS A 220 27.97 28.91 21.78
N ASP A 221 27.34 27.82 22.22
CA ASP A 221 27.99 26.76 23.00
C ASP A 221 29.08 26.06 22.16
N VAL A 222 28.85 25.90 20.86
CA VAL A 222 29.86 25.44 19.89
C VAL A 222 31.00 26.45 19.79
N GLN A 223 30.71 27.76 19.73
CA GLN A 223 31.71 28.82 19.57
C GLN A 223 32.52 29.10 20.85
N GLU A 224 31.91 29.05 22.04
CA GLU A 224 32.60 29.07 23.33
C GLU A 224 33.43 27.79 23.53
N GLY A 225 32.99 26.67 22.94
CA GLY A 225 33.77 25.44 22.80
C GLY A 225 35.07 25.62 22.02
N VAL A 226 35.09 26.49 21.00
CA VAL A 226 36.28 26.78 20.16
C VAL A 226 37.35 27.56 20.94
N ASP A 227 36.97 28.54 21.76
CA ASP A 227 37.92 29.32 22.58
C ASP A 227 38.50 28.49 23.73
N LYS A 228 37.71 27.55 24.27
CA LYS A 228 38.16 26.56 25.25
C LYS A 228 39.09 25.51 24.59
N GLN A 229 38.77 25.08 23.37
CA GLN A 229 39.60 24.17 22.56
C GLN A 229 40.97 24.76 22.23
N GLN A 230 41.12 26.07 21.98
CA GLN A 230 42.46 26.64 21.74
C GLN A 230 43.36 26.59 22.99
N ARG A 231 42.79 26.84 24.17
CA ARG A 231 43.52 26.77 25.44
C ARG A 231 43.80 25.32 25.84
N GLU A 232 42.86 24.42 25.58
CA GLU A 232 42.98 22.97 25.79
C GLU A 232 43.93 22.32 24.76
N PHE A 233 44.00 22.80 23.52
CA PHE A 233 44.94 22.36 22.49
C PHE A 233 46.39 22.68 22.86
N LEU A 234 46.65 23.87 23.42
CA LEU A 234 47.97 24.24 23.95
C LEU A 234 48.37 23.38 25.16
N LEU A 235 47.43 23.11 26.08
CA LEU A 235 47.67 22.22 27.22
C LEU A 235 47.79 20.75 26.79
N ARG A 236 47.05 20.29 25.79
CA ARG A 236 47.10 18.94 25.23
C ARG A 236 48.40 18.70 24.46
N ARG A 237 48.91 19.68 23.70
CA ARG A 237 50.25 19.56 23.09
C ARG A 237 51.36 19.43 24.14
N GLN A 238 51.21 20.11 25.28
CA GLN A 238 52.14 19.96 26.40
C GLN A 238 51.99 18.60 27.08
N MET A 239 50.77 18.11 27.25
CA MET A 239 50.49 16.79 27.81
C MET A 239 50.85 15.64 26.86
N GLU A 240 50.72 15.78 25.55
CA GLU A 240 51.16 14.83 24.52
C GLU A 240 52.68 14.75 24.46
N ALA A 241 53.38 15.88 24.57
CA ALA A 241 54.85 15.87 24.68
C ALA A 241 55.30 15.12 25.94
N VAL A 242 54.60 15.32 27.07
CA VAL A 242 54.87 14.63 28.34
C VAL A 242 54.46 13.15 28.28
N ARG A 243 53.30 12.81 27.69
CA ARG A 243 52.81 11.43 27.54
C ARG A 243 53.66 10.63 26.56
N LYS A 244 54.17 11.26 25.50
CA LYS A 244 55.10 10.63 24.55
C LYS A 244 56.45 10.31 25.20
N GLU A 245 56.99 11.21 26.02
CA GLU A 245 58.17 10.92 26.86
C GLU A 245 57.89 9.83 27.92
N LEU A 246 56.69 9.80 28.50
CA LEU A 246 56.30 8.78 29.49
C LEU A 246 55.99 7.40 28.87
N ALA A 247 55.46 7.35 27.65
CA ALA A 247 55.18 6.11 26.91
C ALA A 247 56.47 5.43 26.43
N GLU A 248 57.48 6.20 26.01
CA GLU A 248 58.84 5.69 25.72
C GLU A 248 59.54 5.11 26.97
N LEU A 249 59.12 5.51 28.18
CA LEU A 249 59.65 5.02 29.45
C LEU A 249 58.90 3.81 30.03
N ASN A 250 57.60 3.64 29.73
CA ASN A 250 56.76 2.64 30.40
C ASN A 250 56.31 1.45 29.53
N GLY A 251 56.51 1.46 28.22
CA GLY A 251 56.33 0.26 27.39
C GLY A 251 54.94 -0.39 27.45
N ASP A 252 53.88 0.38 27.67
CA ASP A 252 52.51 -0.10 27.53
C ASP A 252 52.08 0.07 26.05
N PRO A 253 51.65 -1.00 25.36
CA PRO A 253 50.94 -0.87 24.10
C PRO A 253 49.50 -0.42 24.37
N GLU A 254 49.03 0.64 23.71
CA GLU A 254 47.59 0.94 23.62
C GLU A 254 46.86 -0.26 22.99
N ASP A 255 45.68 -0.59 23.51
CA ASP A 255 44.80 -1.64 23.00
C ASP A 255 44.55 -1.43 21.49
N GLU A 256 44.90 -2.43 20.66
CA GLU A 256 44.72 -2.44 19.20
C GLU A 256 43.25 -2.19 18.76
N SER A 257 42.26 -2.27 19.67
CA SER A 257 40.85 -2.09 19.34
C SER A 257 40.41 -0.64 19.11
N ASP A 258 41.15 0.34 19.62
CA ASP A 258 40.77 1.76 19.53
C ASP A 258 41.45 2.51 18.35
N ASP A 259 42.37 1.87 17.62
CA ASP A 259 43.01 2.46 16.45
C ASP A 259 42.17 2.27 15.16
N TYR A 260 41.14 3.12 15.02
CA TYR A 260 40.31 3.16 13.81
C TYR A 260 41.10 3.54 12.55
N ARG A 261 42.23 4.25 12.67
CA ARG A 261 43.07 4.60 11.50
C ARG A 261 43.71 3.35 10.93
N ALA A 262 44.36 2.54 11.77
CA ALA A 262 44.94 1.27 11.34
C ALA A 262 43.88 0.33 10.74
N ARG A 263 42.69 0.25 11.34
CA ARG A 263 41.57 -0.58 10.81
C ARG A 263 41.11 -0.11 9.43
N VAL A 264 40.96 1.20 9.20
CA VAL A 264 40.55 1.76 7.89
C VAL A 264 41.65 1.59 6.84
N GLU A 265 42.92 1.74 7.22
CA GLU A 265 44.04 1.54 6.31
C GLU A 265 44.21 0.07 5.90
N ALA A 266 44.05 -0.85 6.86
CA ALA A 266 44.11 -2.29 6.63
C ALA A 266 42.90 -2.84 5.86
N ALA A 267 41.72 -2.24 6.01
CA ALA A 267 40.52 -2.64 5.29
C ALA A 267 40.66 -2.37 3.79
N GLU A 268 40.21 -3.31 2.95
CA GLU A 268 40.17 -3.14 1.51
C GLU A 268 38.91 -2.36 1.08
N LEU A 269 38.88 -1.06 1.38
CA LEU A 269 37.73 -0.21 1.01
C LEU A 269 37.87 0.36 -0.41
N PRO A 270 36.76 0.56 -1.14
CA PRO A 270 36.75 1.35 -2.37
C PRO A 270 37.30 2.76 -2.14
N GLU A 271 38.00 3.35 -3.11
CA GLU A 271 38.76 4.60 -2.93
C GLU A 271 37.93 5.74 -2.32
N LYS A 272 36.74 6.01 -2.88
CA LYS A 272 35.83 7.05 -2.36
C LYS A 272 35.37 6.78 -0.93
N VAL A 273 35.19 5.50 -0.56
CA VAL A 273 34.78 5.08 0.79
C VAL A 273 35.95 5.22 1.77
N ARG A 274 37.17 4.84 1.34
CA ARG A 274 38.40 5.02 2.11
C ARG A 274 38.67 6.49 2.42
N GLU A 275 38.56 7.38 1.42
CA GLU A 275 38.70 8.82 1.61
C GLU A 275 37.69 9.37 2.62
N ALA A 276 36.42 8.96 2.51
CA ALA A 276 35.37 9.34 3.45
C ALA A 276 35.66 8.83 4.87
N ALA A 277 36.07 7.56 5.01
CA ALA A 277 36.39 6.95 6.30
C ALA A 277 37.59 7.61 6.98
N LEU A 278 38.69 7.86 6.26
CA LEU A 278 39.86 8.54 6.80
C LEU A 278 39.54 9.98 7.26
N LYS A 279 38.67 10.69 6.53
CA LYS A 279 38.22 12.03 6.94
C LYS A 279 37.43 12.00 8.26
N GLU A 280 36.62 10.97 8.48
CA GLU A 280 35.89 10.79 9.73
C GLU A 280 36.82 10.32 10.86
N VAL A 281 37.82 9.48 10.58
CA VAL A 281 38.89 9.13 11.54
C VAL A 281 39.66 10.38 11.98
N ASP A 282 40.05 11.26 11.06
CA ASP A 282 40.73 12.50 11.45
C ASP A 282 39.86 13.38 12.35
N LYS A 283 38.53 13.34 12.20
CA LYS A 283 37.59 14.04 13.10
C LYS A 283 37.52 13.36 14.47
N LEU A 284 37.48 12.02 14.50
CA LEU A 284 37.47 11.23 15.72
C LEU A 284 38.71 11.50 16.58
N GLU A 285 39.91 11.52 15.97
CA GLU A 285 41.18 11.82 16.66
C GLU A 285 41.23 13.24 17.23
N ARG A 286 40.53 14.19 16.59
CA ARG A 286 40.41 15.58 17.07
C ARG A 286 39.30 15.75 18.12
N ALA A 287 38.36 14.83 18.19
CA ALA A 287 37.24 14.89 19.12
C ALA A 287 37.71 14.57 20.55
N SER A 288 37.03 15.13 21.55
CA SER A 288 37.23 14.70 22.94
C SER A 288 36.44 13.42 23.21
N ASP A 289 36.94 12.54 24.07
CA ASP A 289 36.23 11.30 24.46
C ASP A 289 34.86 11.55 25.12
N GLN A 290 34.59 12.78 25.55
CA GLN A 290 33.32 13.20 26.16
C GLN A 290 32.32 13.77 25.13
N SER A 291 32.69 13.89 23.85
CA SER A 291 31.81 14.40 22.80
C SER A 291 30.82 13.33 22.30
N PRO A 292 29.50 13.62 22.20
CA PRO A 292 28.54 12.74 21.55
C PRO A 292 28.90 12.39 20.10
N GLU A 293 29.62 13.29 19.41
CA GLU A 293 30.06 13.13 18.02
C GLU A 293 31.04 11.97 17.86
N GLY A 294 31.92 11.74 18.84
CA GLY A 294 32.86 10.61 18.79
C GLY A 294 32.15 9.26 18.80
N SER A 295 31.06 9.13 19.57
CA SER A 295 30.24 7.92 19.59
C SER A 295 29.56 7.65 18.23
N TRP A 296 29.04 8.70 17.58
CA TRP A 296 28.42 8.60 16.26
C TRP A 296 29.43 8.22 15.18
N ILE A 297 30.62 8.84 15.19
CA ILE A 297 31.69 8.53 14.24
C ILE A 297 32.17 7.08 14.41
N ARG A 298 32.38 6.61 15.64
CA ARG A 298 32.73 5.21 15.92
C ARG A 298 31.69 4.24 15.37
N THR A 299 30.40 4.48 15.69
CA THR A 299 29.30 3.64 15.21
C THR A 299 29.20 3.61 13.68
N TRP A 300 29.42 4.77 13.03
CA TRP A 300 29.44 4.85 11.56
C TRP A 300 30.65 4.13 10.97
N LEU A 301 31.85 4.32 11.54
CA LEU A 301 33.07 3.62 11.12
C LEU A 301 32.92 2.10 11.27
N ASP A 302 32.37 1.63 12.39
CA ASP A 302 32.08 0.21 12.57
C ASP A 302 31.06 -0.30 11.54
N THR A 303 30.02 0.49 11.23
CA THR A 303 29.07 0.13 10.18
C THR A 303 29.73 0.03 8.80
N VAL A 304 30.62 0.96 8.45
CA VAL A 304 31.35 0.94 7.17
C VAL A 304 32.35 -0.21 7.11
N LEU A 305 33.05 -0.51 8.21
CA LEU A 305 34.04 -1.59 8.28
C LEU A 305 33.39 -2.99 8.33
N GLU A 306 32.17 -3.10 8.84
CA GLU A 306 31.39 -4.36 8.84
C GLU A 306 30.70 -4.63 7.49
N LEU A 307 30.65 -3.66 6.57
CA LEU A 307 30.08 -3.88 5.24
C LEU A 307 31.02 -4.72 4.36
N PRO A 308 30.49 -5.72 3.63
CA PRO A 308 31.28 -6.70 2.87
C PRO A 308 31.80 -6.18 1.52
N TRP A 309 32.36 -4.97 1.44
CA TRP A 309 32.64 -4.23 0.18
C TRP A 309 33.27 -5.06 -0.95
N ASN A 310 34.21 -5.95 -0.62
CA ASN A 310 34.89 -6.81 -1.59
C ASN A 310 34.53 -8.30 -1.46
N GLU A 311 33.69 -8.67 -0.50
CA GLU A 311 33.29 -10.06 -0.29
C GLU A 311 32.10 -10.40 -1.19
N ARG A 312 32.26 -11.45 -1.99
CA ARG A 312 31.25 -11.94 -2.93
C ARG A 312 31.19 -13.45 -2.88
N THR A 313 29.99 -14.00 -2.95
CA THR A 313 29.80 -15.45 -3.16
C THR A 313 30.08 -15.83 -4.61
N GLU A 314 30.60 -17.04 -4.81
CA GLU A 314 30.79 -17.60 -6.15
C GLU A 314 29.45 -18.02 -6.74
N ASP A 315 29.13 -17.51 -7.94
CA ASP A 315 27.87 -17.80 -8.60
C ASP A 315 27.87 -19.22 -9.18
N ALA A 316 26.91 -20.05 -8.78
CA ALA A 316 26.63 -21.34 -9.41
C ALA A 316 25.61 -21.13 -10.54
N TYR A 317 26.05 -21.19 -11.80
CA TYR A 317 25.18 -21.11 -12.98
C TYR A 317 24.95 -22.50 -13.60
N ASP A 318 24.60 -23.49 -12.78
CA ASP A 318 24.16 -24.81 -13.24
C ASP A 318 22.63 -24.80 -13.39
N ILE A 319 22.13 -24.61 -14.61
CA ILE A 319 20.68 -24.54 -14.86
C ILE A 319 20.00 -25.90 -14.59
N PRO A 320 20.51 -27.04 -15.10
CA PRO A 320 20.04 -28.36 -14.66
C PRO A 320 20.09 -28.58 -13.14
N GLY A 321 21.19 -28.18 -12.49
CA GLY A 321 21.31 -28.26 -11.04
C GLY A 321 20.29 -27.38 -10.31
N ALA A 322 20.04 -26.17 -10.81
CA ALA A 322 19.03 -25.25 -10.27
C ALA A 322 17.62 -25.84 -10.37
N GLN A 323 17.28 -26.46 -11.50
CA GLN A 323 16.00 -27.16 -11.67
C GLN A 323 15.87 -28.30 -10.66
N ALA A 324 16.92 -29.13 -10.49
CA ALA A 324 16.91 -30.21 -9.51
C ALA A 324 16.75 -29.71 -8.06
N VAL A 325 17.36 -28.57 -7.70
CA VAL A 325 17.19 -27.95 -6.38
C VAL A 325 15.75 -27.45 -6.19
N LEU A 326 15.16 -26.82 -7.20
CA LEU A 326 13.78 -26.35 -7.16
C LEU A 326 12.79 -27.52 -7.05
N ASP A 327 13.05 -28.61 -7.76
CA ASP A 327 12.22 -29.83 -7.72
C ASP A 327 12.31 -30.57 -6.40
N ALA A 328 13.50 -30.62 -5.80
CA ALA A 328 13.69 -31.25 -4.50
C ALA A 328 13.05 -30.46 -3.35
N ASP A 329 12.98 -29.13 -3.46
CA ASP A 329 12.47 -28.26 -2.41
C ASP A 329 10.96 -28.00 -2.48
N HIS A 330 10.37 -28.11 -3.67
CA HIS A 330 8.98 -27.73 -3.93
C HIS A 330 8.29 -28.77 -4.79
N ALA A 331 7.22 -29.36 -4.26
CA ALA A 331 6.30 -30.18 -5.04
C ALA A 331 5.38 -29.31 -5.92
N GLY A 332 5.15 -29.74 -7.16
CA GLY A 332 4.34 -29.02 -8.15
C GLY A 332 5.01 -27.75 -8.66
N LEU A 333 4.21 -26.73 -9.00
CA LEU A 333 4.67 -25.40 -9.44
C LEU A 333 5.52 -25.41 -10.73
N GLU A 334 5.23 -26.30 -11.68
CA GLU A 334 6.04 -26.47 -12.90
C GLU A 334 6.22 -25.15 -13.67
N ASP A 335 5.13 -24.41 -13.94
CA ASP A 335 5.19 -23.12 -14.65
C ASP A 335 6.09 -22.09 -13.93
N VAL A 336 6.07 -22.10 -12.59
CA VAL A 336 6.86 -21.19 -11.75
C VAL A 336 8.33 -21.57 -11.81
N LYS A 337 8.63 -22.87 -11.69
CA LYS A 337 9.98 -23.41 -11.78
C LYS A 337 10.59 -23.19 -13.16
N GLU A 338 9.82 -23.42 -14.22
CA GLU A 338 10.23 -23.15 -15.60
C GLU A 338 10.61 -21.68 -15.75
N ARG A 339 9.76 -20.77 -15.29
CA ARG A 339 10.01 -19.32 -15.41
C ARG A 339 11.20 -18.84 -14.59
N ILE A 340 11.41 -19.38 -13.40
CA ILE A 340 12.62 -19.15 -12.62
C ILE A 340 13.85 -19.67 -13.37
N THR A 341 13.75 -20.85 -13.98
CA THR A 341 14.83 -21.48 -14.75
C THR A 341 15.17 -20.64 -16.00
N GLU A 342 14.17 -20.12 -16.70
CA GLU A 342 14.33 -19.18 -17.82
C GLU A 342 15.04 -17.90 -17.37
N TYR A 343 14.61 -17.31 -16.26
CA TYR A 343 15.24 -16.14 -15.65
C TYR A 343 16.73 -16.39 -15.36
N LEU A 344 17.06 -17.52 -14.74
CA LEU A 344 18.44 -17.92 -14.44
C LEU A 344 19.24 -18.18 -15.72
N ALA A 345 18.65 -18.79 -16.73
CA ALA A 345 19.29 -19.09 -18.01
C ALA A 345 19.63 -17.80 -18.79
N VAL A 346 18.73 -16.82 -18.83
CA VAL A 346 19.00 -15.50 -19.42
C VAL A 346 20.13 -14.81 -18.68
N ARG A 347 20.14 -14.86 -17.35
CA ARG A 347 21.18 -14.25 -16.52
C ARG A 347 22.56 -14.89 -16.77
N LYS A 348 22.64 -16.22 -16.77
CA LYS A 348 23.85 -16.97 -17.14
C LYS A 348 24.36 -16.54 -18.52
N ARG A 349 23.47 -16.52 -19.52
CA ARG A 349 23.84 -16.17 -20.90
C ARG A 349 24.37 -14.74 -21.04
N ARG A 350 23.85 -13.79 -20.25
CA ARG A 350 24.35 -12.42 -20.21
C ARG A 350 25.74 -12.34 -19.55
N ALA A 351 25.95 -13.10 -18.48
CA ALA A 351 27.24 -13.21 -17.82
C ALA A 351 28.30 -13.83 -18.75
N ASP A 352 28.01 -14.97 -19.37
CA ASP A 352 28.90 -15.69 -20.30
C ASP A 352 29.34 -14.82 -21.49
N ARG A 353 28.46 -13.94 -21.96
CA ARG A 353 28.74 -13.03 -23.09
C ARG A 353 29.47 -11.76 -22.68
N GLY A 354 29.80 -11.57 -21.39
CA GLY A 354 30.36 -10.32 -20.88
C GLY A 354 29.41 -9.12 -21.04
N LEU A 355 28.13 -9.37 -21.34
CA LEU A 355 27.09 -8.35 -21.55
C LEU A 355 26.51 -7.82 -20.23
N GLY A 356 27.15 -8.15 -19.10
CA GLY A 356 26.85 -7.57 -17.80
C GLY A 356 27.23 -6.09 -17.68
N VAL A 357 28.04 -5.56 -18.62
CA VAL A 357 28.57 -4.19 -18.59
C VAL A 357 28.32 -3.46 -19.92
N VAL A 358 27.09 -3.42 -20.41
CA VAL A 358 26.73 -2.37 -21.38
C VAL A 358 26.37 -1.12 -20.57
N GLY A 359 27.38 -0.28 -20.30
CA GLY A 359 27.21 0.97 -19.55
C GLY A 359 27.07 0.83 -18.03
N GLY A 360 27.62 -0.24 -17.43
CA GLY A 360 27.54 -0.49 -15.98
C GLY A 360 26.26 -1.19 -15.50
N ARG A 361 25.40 -1.64 -16.43
CA ARG A 361 24.03 -2.08 -16.11
C ARG A 361 23.85 -3.59 -16.24
N ARG A 362 23.65 -4.29 -15.12
CA ARG A 362 23.09 -5.65 -15.11
C ARG A 362 21.58 -5.55 -15.30
N GLY A 363 21.14 -5.50 -16.55
CA GLY A 363 19.72 -5.46 -16.90
C GLY A 363 19.01 -6.79 -16.59
N GLY A 364 17.89 -6.71 -15.87
CA GLY A 364 16.91 -7.77 -15.65
C GLY A 364 15.74 -7.23 -14.83
N ALA A 365 14.51 -7.58 -15.19
CA ALA A 365 13.34 -7.24 -14.38
C ALA A 365 13.41 -7.96 -13.03
N VAL A 366 12.86 -7.33 -11.99
CA VAL A 366 12.77 -7.92 -10.66
C VAL A 366 11.70 -9.01 -10.67
N LEU A 367 12.03 -10.22 -10.26
CA LEU A 367 11.04 -11.30 -10.21
C LEU A 367 10.08 -11.05 -9.05
N ALA A 368 8.78 -10.93 -9.34
CA ALA A 368 7.74 -10.74 -8.34
C ALA A 368 6.86 -11.97 -8.22
N LEU A 369 6.96 -12.67 -7.09
CA LEU A 369 6.17 -13.85 -6.74
C LEU A 369 4.84 -13.40 -6.12
N VAL A 370 3.74 -13.57 -6.84
CA VAL A 370 2.41 -13.10 -6.41
C VAL A 370 1.47 -14.29 -6.20
N GLY A 371 0.80 -14.36 -5.06
CA GLY A 371 -0.15 -15.45 -4.81
C GLY A 371 -0.70 -15.43 -3.39
N PRO A 372 -1.65 -16.31 -3.03
CA PRO A 372 -2.23 -16.32 -1.70
C PRO A 372 -1.18 -16.65 -0.61
N PRO A 373 -1.48 -16.38 0.67
CA PRO A 373 -0.56 -16.70 1.76
C PRO A 373 -0.37 -18.22 1.90
N GLY A 374 0.86 -18.64 2.20
CA GLY A 374 1.18 -20.05 2.45
C GLY A 374 1.43 -20.90 1.21
N VAL A 375 1.62 -20.30 0.03
CA VAL A 375 1.99 -21.00 -1.21
C VAL A 375 3.50 -21.18 -1.41
N GLY A 376 4.33 -20.88 -0.43
CA GLY A 376 5.78 -21.13 -0.52
C GLY A 376 6.63 -20.02 -1.15
N LYS A 377 6.08 -18.82 -1.40
CA LYS A 377 6.80 -17.67 -2.01
C LYS A 377 8.18 -17.40 -1.38
N THR A 378 8.25 -17.32 -0.06
CA THR A 378 9.51 -17.08 0.67
C THR A 378 10.50 -18.24 0.51
N SER A 379 10.00 -19.47 0.60
CA SER A 379 10.80 -20.69 0.47
C SER A 379 11.35 -20.86 -0.95
N LEU A 380 10.62 -20.40 -1.98
CA LEU A 380 11.13 -20.35 -3.36
C LEU A 380 12.28 -19.35 -3.49
N GLY A 381 12.20 -18.18 -2.85
CA GLY A 381 13.31 -17.23 -2.83
C GLY A 381 14.59 -17.82 -2.22
N GLU A 382 14.45 -18.60 -1.15
CA GLU A 382 15.56 -19.34 -0.54
C GLU A 382 16.14 -20.42 -1.48
N SER A 383 15.29 -21.18 -2.16
CA SER A 383 15.71 -22.18 -3.15
C SER A 383 16.43 -21.55 -4.34
N VAL A 384 15.97 -20.40 -4.82
CA VAL A 384 16.64 -19.63 -5.88
C VAL A 384 18.04 -19.20 -5.42
N ALA A 385 18.16 -18.66 -4.20
CA ALA A 385 19.46 -18.27 -3.67
C ALA A 385 20.43 -19.45 -3.56
N ARG A 386 19.93 -20.60 -3.07
CA ARG A 386 20.72 -21.84 -2.96
C ARG A 386 21.14 -22.38 -4.33
N ALA A 387 20.23 -22.38 -5.30
CA ALA A 387 20.51 -22.77 -6.67
C ALA A 387 21.58 -21.87 -7.32
N MET A 388 21.60 -20.58 -6.98
CA MET A 388 22.61 -19.62 -7.43
C MET A 388 23.94 -19.68 -6.66
N GLY A 389 24.03 -20.43 -5.56
CA GLY A 389 25.19 -20.42 -4.66
C GLY A 389 25.37 -19.09 -3.89
N ARG A 390 24.32 -18.26 -3.79
CA ARG A 390 24.37 -16.93 -3.17
C ARG A 390 23.79 -16.93 -1.76
N LYS A 391 24.25 -15.99 -0.93
CA LYS A 391 23.63 -15.74 0.38
C LYS A 391 22.20 -15.23 0.21
N PHE A 392 21.30 -15.67 1.08
CA PHE A 392 19.91 -15.25 1.12
C PHE A 392 19.67 -14.32 2.30
N VAL A 393 18.98 -13.22 2.08
CA VAL A 393 18.50 -12.33 3.14
C VAL A 393 17.09 -11.86 2.81
N ARG A 394 16.27 -11.73 3.85
CA ARG A 394 14.86 -11.32 3.72
C ARG A 394 14.63 -9.96 4.34
N VAL A 395 14.02 -9.07 3.58
CA VAL A 395 13.60 -7.74 4.02
C VAL A 395 12.08 -7.68 3.98
N ALA A 396 11.45 -7.66 5.15
CA ALA A 396 10.02 -7.39 5.21
C ALA A 396 9.75 -5.92 4.82
N LEU A 397 8.73 -5.67 4.01
CA LEU A 397 8.24 -4.33 3.66
C LEU A 397 6.84 -4.07 4.22
N GLY A 398 6.21 -5.07 4.81
CA GLY A 398 4.91 -4.95 5.46
C GLY A 398 4.89 -3.84 6.52
N GLY A 399 4.03 -2.86 6.31
CA GLY A 399 3.84 -1.73 7.23
C GLY A 399 4.85 -0.60 7.09
N VAL A 400 5.75 -0.66 6.09
CA VAL A 400 6.64 0.46 5.75
C VAL A 400 5.82 1.61 5.19
N ARG A 401 6.04 2.79 5.78
CA ARG A 401 5.31 4.03 5.47
C ARG A 401 6.23 5.22 5.23
N ASP A 402 7.51 5.06 5.53
CA ASP A 402 8.51 6.13 5.46
C ASP A 402 9.69 5.67 4.61
N GLU A 403 10.13 6.54 3.71
CA GLU A 403 11.33 6.38 2.88
C GLU A 403 12.59 6.14 3.73
N ALA A 404 12.69 6.76 4.91
CA ALA A 404 13.83 6.60 5.80
C ALA A 404 14.03 5.15 6.27
N GLU A 405 13.00 4.30 6.20
CA GLU A 405 13.16 2.88 6.48
C GLU A 405 13.95 2.15 5.38
N ILE A 406 13.87 2.62 4.13
CA ILE A 406 14.60 2.07 2.98
C ILE A 406 15.98 2.72 2.85
N ARG A 407 16.05 4.07 2.90
CA ARG A 407 17.28 4.86 2.70
C ARG A 407 18.04 5.19 4.00
N GLY A 408 17.53 4.83 5.17
CA GLY A 408 18.14 5.17 6.45
C GLY A 408 17.86 6.60 6.90
N HIS A 409 18.26 6.89 8.14
CA HIS A 409 18.20 8.23 8.71
C HIS A 409 19.51 8.97 8.51
N ARG A 410 19.46 10.30 8.42
CA ARG A 410 20.67 11.12 8.47
C ARG A 410 21.41 10.85 9.78
N ARG A 411 22.72 10.61 9.70
CA ARG A 411 23.58 10.25 10.85
C ARG A 411 23.57 11.25 12.01
N THR A 412 23.14 12.49 11.76
CA THR A 412 23.01 13.56 12.76
C THR A 412 21.82 13.38 13.70
N TYR A 413 20.89 12.47 13.41
CA TYR A 413 19.73 12.20 14.26
C TYR A 413 20.10 11.26 15.42
N VAL A 414 19.55 11.55 16.60
CA VAL A 414 19.72 10.68 17.78
C VAL A 414 19.09 9.32 17.49
N GLY A 415 19.90 8.25 17.55
CA GLY A 415 19.45 6.90 17.21
C GLY A 415 19.34 6.64 15.71
N ALA A 416 20.03 7.41 14.86
CA ALA A 416 20.06 7.17 13.43
C ALA A 416 20.53 5.75 13.11
N LEU A 417 19.81 5.09 12.20
CA LEU A 417 20.11 3.75 11.73
C LEU A 417 20.22 3.75 10.21
N PRO A 418 21.06 2.86 9.64
CA PRO A 418 21.08 2.62 8.20
C PRO A 418 19.77 2.00 7.72
N GLY A 419 19.46 2.22 6.45
CA GLY A 419 18.28 1.71 5.78
C GLY A 419 18.21 0.18 5.78
N ARG A 420 17.02 -0.36 5.56
CA ARG A 420 16.78 -1.82 5.51
C ARG A 420 17.65 -2.50 4.43
N VAL A 421 17.96 -1.83 3.33
CA VAL A 421 18.81 -2.36 2.24
C VAL A 421 20.25 -2.53 2.69
N VAL A 422 20.85 -1.51 3.29
CA VAL A 422 22.21 -1.56 3.84
C VAL A 422 22.32 -2.63 4.92
N ARG A 423 21.33 -2.70 5.82
CA ARG A 423 21.27 -3.73 6.86
C ARG A 423 21.18 -5.14 6.28
N ALA A 424 20.43 -5.33 5.20
CA ALA A 424 20.32 -6.62 4.54
C ALA A 424 21.65 -7.08 3.91
N VAL A 425 22.39 -6.17 3.26
CA VAL A 425 23.72 -6.47 2.70
C VAL A 425 24.71 -6.82 3.81
N LYS A 426 24.69 -6.04 4.90
CA LYS A 426 25.49 -6.30 6.10
C LYS A 426 25.17 -7.66 6.73
N GLU A 427 23.90 -7.99 6.93
CA GLU A 427 23.45 -9.28 7.49
C GLU A 427 23.82 -10.47 6.59
N ALA A 428 23.75 -10.28 5.26
CA ALA A 428 24.12 -11.32 4.31
C ALA A 428 25.63 -11.62 4.28
N GLY A 429 26.47 -10.64 4.65
CA GLY A 429 27.93 -10.76 4.61
C GLY A 429 28.48 -10.96 3.19
N SER A 430 27.83 -10.38 2.18
CA SER A 430 28.26 -10.43 0.78
C SER A 430 27.65 -9.26 -0.01
N MET A 431 28.32 -8.80 -1.07
CA MET A 431 27.83 -7.73 -1.98
C MET A 431 26.99 -8.23 -3.16
N ASN A 432 26.86 -9.56 -3.35
CA ASN A 432 25.98 -10.15 -4.37
C ASN A 432 24.87 -11.07 -3.81
N PRO A 433 24.21 -10.76 -2.68
CA PRO A 433 23.19 -11.63 -2.11
C PRO A 433 21.91 -11.64 -2.95
N VAL A 434 21.06 -12.62 -2.67
CA VAL A 434 19.64 -12.60 -3.05
C VAL A 434 18.87 -11.94 -1.91
N VAL A 435 18.28 -10.78 -2.19
CA VAL A 435 17.43 -10.02 -1.27
C VAL A 435 15.98 -10.27 -1.63
N LEU A 436 15.23 -10.90 -0.72
CA LEU A 436 13.79 -11.08 -0.85
C LEU A 436 13.05 -9.92 -0.18
N LEU A 437 12.41 -9.07 -0.97
CA LEU A 437 11.49 -8.02 -0.55
C LEU A 437 10.10 -8.63 -0.29
N ASP A 438 9.79 -8.87 0.99
CA ASP A 438 8.58 -9.57 1.43
C ASP A 438 7.41 -8.59 1.66
N GLU A 439 6.20 -8.93 1.21
CA GLU A 439 4.99 -8.11 1.35
C GLU A 439 5.06 -6.71 0.71
N ILE A 440 5.51 -6.63 -0.54
CA ILE A 440 5.60 -5.35 -1.29
C ILE A 440 4.22 -4.71 -1.55
N ASP A 441 3.16 -5.52 -1.53
CA ASP A 441 1.75 -5.11 -1.63
C ASP A 441 1.23 -4.37 -0.39
N LYS A 442 2.03 -4.31 0.68
CA LYS A 442 1.67 -3.63 1.93
C LYS A 442 2.49 -2.37 2.18
N VAL A 443 3.23 -1.91 1.17
CA VAL A 443 3.92 -0.62 1.20
C VAL A 443 2.87 0.47 1.03
N GLY A 444 2.77 1.37 2.01
CA GLY A 444 1.81 2.47 2.00
C GLY A 444 2.50 3.81 1.78
N SER A 445 1.81 4.73 1.11
CA SER A 445 2.18 6.15 1.06
C SER A 445 1.54 6.90 2.22
N ASP A 446 2.33 7.44 3.14
CA ASP A 446 1.88 8.41 4.16
C ASP A 446 2.46 9.80 3.85
N PHE A 447 1.92 10.87 4.46
CA PHE A 447 2.33 12.28 4.29
C PHE A 447 3.84 12.59 4.49
N ARG A 448 4.67 11.64 4.93
CA ARG A 448 6.10 11.82 5.26
C ARG A 448 7.07 11.40 4.14
N GLY A 449 6.59 10.77 3.08
CA GLY A 449 7.41 10.35 1.94
C GLY A 449 6.82 9.15 1.20
N ASP A 450 7.32 8.88 0.00
CA ASP A 450 6.90 7.73 -0.80
C ASP A 450 7.97 6.62 -0.74
N PRO A 451 7.79 5.58 0.10
CA PRO A 451 8.71 4.44 0.15
C PRO A 451 8.79 3.69 -1.20
N ALA A 452 7.78 3.79 -2.07
CA ALA A 452 7.86 3.21 -3.41
C ALA A 452 8.91 3.92 -4.27
N ALA A 453 9.06 5.24 -4.15
CA ALA A 453 10.12 6.00 -4.83
C ALA A 453 11.53 5.58 -4.39
N ALA A 454 11.72 5.29 -3.11
CA ALA A 454 12.97 4.75 -2.59
C ALA A 454 13.29 3.35 -3.14
N LEU A 455 12.27 2.48 -3.20
CA LEU A 455 12.39 1.16 -3.78
C LEU A 455 12.66 1.21 -5.29
N LEU A 456 12.10 2.20 -6.01
CA LEU A 456 12.38 2.38 -7.44
C LEU A 456 13.87 2.62 -7.70
N GLU A 457 14.54 3.45 -6.90
CA GLU A 457 15.99 3.68 -7.04
C GLU A 457 16.80 2.40 -6.79
N VAL A 458 16.40 1.60 -5.80
CA VAL A 458 17.05 0.34 -5.43
C VAL A 458 16.85 -0.74 -6.51
N LEU A 459 15.64 -0.80 -7.08
CA LEU A 459 15.24 -1.83 -8.03
C LEU A 459 15.58 -1.49 -9.48
N ASP A 460 15.74 -0.20 -9.83
CA ASP A 460 16.06 0.23 -11.18
C ASP A 460 17.53 -0.07 -11.51
N PRO A 461 17.82 -0.97 -12.48
CA PRO A 461 19.19 -1.24 -12.91
C PRO A 461 19.93 -0.04 -13.50
N ALA A 462 19.22 1.06 -13.81
CA ALA A 462 19.82 2.31 -14.27
C ALA A 462 20.30 3.20 -13.11
N GLN A 463 19.87 2.98 -11.87
CA GLN A 463 20.16 3.85 -10.71
C GLN A 463 20.83 3.12 -9.55
N ASN A 464 20.60 1.81 -9.39
CA ASN A 464 21.00 1.04 -8.22
C ASN A 464 22.53 0.97 -7.97
N HIS A 465 23.36 1.19 -8.98
CA HIS A 465 24.83 1.29 -8.87
C HIS A 465 25.31 2.55 -8.14
N THR A 466 24.47 3.58 -8.05
CA THR A 466 24.74 4.86 -7.38
C THR A 466 23.84 5.07 -6.17
N PHE A 467 23.21 4.01 -5.66
CA PHE A 467 22.29 4.11 -4.53
C PHE A 467 23.00 4.73 -3.33
N ARG A 468 22.39 5.76 -2.73
CA ARG A 468 22.98 6.49 -1.61
C ARG A 468 22.07 6.46 -0.39
N ASP A 469 22.49 5.72 0.62
CA ASP A 469 21.83 5.69 1.92
C ASP A 469 22.16 6.97 2.73
N HIS A 470 21.15 7.55 3.38
CA HIS A 470 21.24 8.79 4.16
C HIS A 470 22.12 8.65 5.41
N TYR A 471 22.27 7.45 5.96
CA TYR A 471 23.15 7.18 7.09
C TYR A 471 24.60 7.01 6.63
N LEU A 472 24.81 6.24 5.56
CA LEU A 472 26.16 5.97 5.03
C LEU A 472 26.78 7.21 4.37
N GLU A 473 25.97 8.00 3.67
CA GLU A 473 26.40 9.17 2.86
C GLU A 473 27.41 8.85 1.74
N VAL A 474 27.69 7.57 1.46
CA VAL A 474 28.52 7.08 0.36
C VAL A 474 27.68 6.26 -0.64
N GLU A 475 28.14 6.17 -1.88
CA GLU A 475 27.51 5.34 -2.92
C GLU A 475 27.72 3.85 -2.61
N LEU A 476 26.63 3.09 -2.55
CA LEU A 476 26.63 1.64 -2.41
C LEU A 476 26.18 1.01 -3.72
N ASP A 477 27.07 0.28 -4.39
CA ASP A 477 26.77 -0.38 -5.66
C ASP A 477 25.93 -1.65 -5.43
N LEU A 478 24.64 -1.59 -5.78
CA LEU A 478 23.70 -2.71 -5.67
C LEU A 478 23.51 -3.48 -6.98
N SER A 479 24.30 -3.20 -8.03
CA SER A 479 24.17 -3.84 -9.36
C SER A 479 24.23 -5.36 -9.30
N ASP A 480 24.96 -5.89 -8.33
CA ASP A 480 25.24 -7.31 -8.20
C ASP A 480 24.24 -8.06 -7.33
N VAL A 481 23.42 -7.34 -6.59
CA VAL A 481 22.34 -7.86 -5.75
C VAL A 481 21.22 -8.40 -6.63
N VAL A 482 20.65 -9.55 -6.25
CA VAL A 482 19.42 -10.06 -6.89
C VAL A 482 18.24 -9.68 -6.02
N PHE A 483 17.34 -8.86 -6.54
CA PHE A 483 16.08 -8.59 -5.86
C PHE A 483 15.01 -9.56 -6.32
N LEU A 484 14.34 -10.18 -5.36
CA LEU A 484 13.10 -10.92 -5.54
C LEU A 484 12.03 -10.20 -4.72
N ALA A 485 10.82 -10.07 -5.24
CA ALA A 485 9.71 -9.48 -4.51
C ALA A 485 8.61 -10.52 -4.25
N THR A 486 7.87 -10.38 -3.16
CA THR A 486 6.65 -11.16 -2.95
C THR A 486 5.46 -10.25 -2.63
N ALA A 487 4.30 -10.65 -3.14
CA ALA A 487 3.03 -10.00 -2.86
C ALA A 487 1.93 -11.05 -2.62
N ASN A 488 0.90 -10.66 -1.87
CA ASN A 488 -0.32 -11.46 -1.76
C ASN A 488 -1.40 -11.00 -2.73
N VAL A 489 -1.53 -9.69 -2.93
CA VAL A 489 -2.51 -9.08 -3.82
C VAL A 489 -1.78 -8.28 -4.90
N LEU A 490 -2.04 -8.62 -6.17
CA LEU A 490 -1.38 -7.96 -7.30
C LEU A 490 -1.78 -6.48 -7.41
N GLU A 491 -3.08 -6.23 -7.24
CA GLU A 491 -3.72 -4.92 -7.41
C GLU A 491 -3.28 -3.90 -6.35
N ALA A 492 -2.67 -4.36 -5.26
CA ALA A 492 -2.16 -3.51 -4.18
C ALA A 492 -0.69 -3.11 -4.38
N ILE A 493 0.00 -3.64 -5.40
CA ILE A 493 1.37 -3.22 -5.73
C ILE A 493 1.32 -1.85 -6.42
N PRO A 494 2.14 -0.86 -6.01
CA PRO A 494 2.24 0.41 -6.73
C PRO A 494 2.59 0.23 -8.22
N GLU A 495 1.84 0.87 -9.11
CA GLU A 495 1.97 0.70 -10.57
C GLU A 495 3.40 1.00 -11.07
N ALA A 496 4.05 2.02 -10.51
CA ALA A 496 5.42 2.38 -10.87
C ALA A 496 6.43 1.25 -10.60
N LEU A 497 6.23 0.47 -9.53
CA LEU A 497 7.06 -0.70 -9.22
C LEU A 497 6.70 -1.88 -10.10
N LEU A 498 5.41 -2.07 -10.38
CA LEU A 498 4.89 -3.16 -11.21
C LEU A 498 5.50 -3.15 -12.61
N ASP A 499 5.67 -1.98 -13.20
CA ASP A 499 6.29 -1.76 -14.52
C ASP A 499 7.78 -2.16 -14.60
N ARG A 500 8.41 -2.46 -13.46
CA ARG A 500 9.81 -2.90 -13.36
C ARG A 500 9.94 -4.36 -12.94
N MET A 501 8.81 -5.06 -12.78
CA MET A 501 8.74 -6.42 -12.29
C MET A 501 8.31 -7.42 -13.36
N GLU A 502 8.89 -8.61 -13.31
CA GLU A 502 8.37 -9.77 -14.00
C GLU A 502 7.49 -10.57 -13.04
N LEU A 503 6.20 -10.61 -13.35
CA LEU A 503 5.20 -11.25 -12.49
C LEU A 503 5.19 -12.77 -12.69
N VAL A 504 5.34 -13.52 -11.60
CA VAL A 504 5.11 -14.95 -11.54
C VAL A 504 3.97 -15.20 -10.56
N ARG A 505 2.85 -15.73 -11.08
CA ARG A 505 1.67 -16.01 -10.27
C ARG A 505 1.75 -17.42 -9.70
N LEU A 506 1.62 -17.54 -8.38
CA LEU A 506 1.53 -18.79 -7.67
C LEU A 506 0.06 -19.00 -7.31
N ASP A 507 -0.54 -19.99 -7.93
CA ASP A 507 -1.87 -20.44 -7.57
C ASP A 507 -1.84 -21.22 -6.23
N GLY A 508 -3.02 -21.52 -5.71
CA GLY A 508 -3.16 -22.46 -4.59
C GLY A 508 -2.88 -23.89 -5.01
N TYR A 509 -2.73 -24.77 -4.00
CA TYR A 509 -2.48 -26.20 -4.21
C TYR A 509 -3.78 -27.02 -4.24
N THR A 510 -3.80 -28.09 -5.03
CA THR A 510 -4.79 -29.17 -4.95
C THR A 510 -4.66 -29.96 -3.65
N GLU A 511 -5.66 -30.75 -3.27
CA GLU A 511 -5.57 -31.56 -2.04
C GLU A 511 -4.46 -32.60 -2.11
N ASP A 512 -4.29 -33.25 -3.28
CA ASP A 512 -3.25 -34.25 -3.49
C ASP A 512 -1.84 -33.61 -3.47
N GLU A 513 -1.68 -32.41 -4.05
CA GLU A 513 -0.46 -31.60 -3.91
C GLU A 513 -0.18 -31.26 -2.45
N LYS A 514 -1.19 -30.83 -1.68
CA LYS A 514 -1.02 -30.52 -0.25
C LYS A 514 -0.60 -31.72 0.57
N VAL A 515 -1.12 -32.91 0.28
CA VAL A 515 -0.72 -34.16 0.94
C VAL A 515 0.75 -34.45 0.65
N THR A 516 1.17 -34.31 -0.61
CA THR A 516 2.56 -34.50 -1.03
C THR A 516 3.48 -33.50 -0.34
N ILE A 517 3.14 -32.20 -0.36
CA ILE A 517 3.88 -31.15 0.34
C ILE A 517 3.96 -31.43 1.85
N ALA A 518 2.84 -31.86 2.45
CA ALA A 518 2.79 -32.17 3.86
C ALA A 518 3.70 -33.33 4.24
N ARG A 519 3.69 -34.40 3.44
CA ARG A 519 4.50 -35.60 3.66
C ARG A 519 5.98 -35.32 3.47
N ASP A 520 6.35 -34.67 2.37
CA ASP A 520 7.73 -34.61 1.91
C ASP A 520 8.49 -33.41 2.51
N HIS A 521 7.78 -32.35 2.92
CA HIS A 521 8.42 -31.11 3.40
C HIS A 521 7.93 -30.67 4.79
N LEU A 522 6.62 -30.62 5.03
CA LEU A 522 6.10 -30.05 6.29
C LEU A 522 6.31 -30.99 7.49
N LEU A 523 6.03 -32.29 7.32
CA LEU A 523 6.14 -33.27 8.38
C LEU A 523 7.58 -33.43 8.87
N PRO A 524 8.60 -33.62 8.00
CA PRO A 524 10.00 -33.68 8.43
C PRO A 524 10.44 -32.43 9.20
N ARG A 525 10.10 -31.25 8.67
CA ARG A 525 10.43 -29.96 9.32
C ARG A 525 9.77 -29.80 10.69
N GLN A 526 8.54 -30.29 10.83
CA GLN A 526 7.80 -30.17 12.09
C GLN A 526 8.19 -31.24 13.11
N LEU A 527 8.66 -32.42 12.67
CA LEU A 527 9.28 -33.42 13.54
C LEU A 527 10.54 -32.85 14.20
N GLU A 528 11.45 -32.29 13.41
CA GLU A 528 12.67 -31.65 13.90
C GLU A 528 12.35 -30.55 14.93
N ARG A 529 11.39 -29.67 14.62
CA ARG A 529 10.95 -28.60 15.54
C ARG A 529 10.28 -29.12 16.81
N ALA A 530 9.66 -30.30 16.76
CA ALA A 530 9.06 -30.95 17.91
C ALA A 530 10.08 -31.74 18.75
N GLY A 531 11.33 -31.85 18.28
CA GLY A 531 12.37 -32.65 18.92
C GLY A 531 12.17 -34.16 18.75
N LEU A 532 11.44 -34.59 17.71
CA LEU A 532 11.21 -36.00 17.40
C LEU A 532 12.17 -36.48 16.31
N GLU A 533 12.75 -37.67 16.47
CA GLU A 533 13.62 -38.30 15.49
C GLU A 533 12.82 -38.81 14.27
N PRO A 534 13.45 -38.87 13.08
CA PRO A 534 12.82 -39.46 11.90
C PRO A 534 12.35 -40.90 12.18
N GLY A 535 11.04 -41.15 12.02
CA GLY A 535 10.42 -42.46 12.24
C GLY A 535 9.78 -42.67 13.61
N GLU A 536 9.95 -41.74 14.57
CA GLU A 536 9.22 -41.82 15.85
C GLU A 536 7.73 -41.55 15.69
N VAL A 537 7.35 -40.65 14.77
CA VAL A 537 5.95 -40.38 14.46
C VAL A 537 5.76 -40.33 12.96
N GLU A 538 4.81 -41.15 12.48
CA GLU A 538 4.35 -41.14 11.09
C GLU A 538 2.90 -40.66 11.02
N VAL A 539 2.53 -40.00 9.94
CA VAL A 539 1.14 -39.59 9.69
C VAL A 539 0.68 -40.26 8.41
N ALA A 540 -0.38 -41.06 8.49
CA ALA A 540 -0.92 -41.76 7.32
C ALA A 540 -1.45 -40.77 6.27
N ASP A 541 -1.36 -41.14 5.00
CA ASP A 541 -1.80 -40.29 3.87
C ASP A 541 -3.28 -39.92 3.96
N GLU A 542 -4.13 -40.84 4.42
CA GLU A 542 -5.55 -40.61 4.65
C GLU A 542 -5.79 -39.59 5.77
N ALA A 543 -4.94 -39.60 6.80
CA ALA A 543 -4.98 -38.60 7.86
C ALA A 543 -4.51 -37.23 7.36
N LEU A 544 -3.45 -37.18 6.54
CA LEU A 544 -3.00 -35.94 5.87
C LEU A 544 -4.07 -35.39 4.93
N ARG A 545 -4.74 -36.25 4.15
CA ARG A 545 -5.85 -35.86 3.27
C ARG A 545 -7.00 -35.28 4.06
N LYS A 546 -7.39 -35.92 5.18
CA LYS A 546 -8.43 -35.40 6.08
C LYS A 546 -8.03 -34.08 6.73
N LEU A 547 -6.76 -33.92 7.12
CA LEU A 547 -6.21 -32.66 7.62
C LEU A 547 -6.34 -31.56 6.57
N ALA A 548 -5.92 -31.82 5.33
CA ALA A 548 -5.99 -30.87 4.23
C ALA A 548 -7.43 -30.48 3.86
N GLY A 549 -8.35 -31.44 3.76
CA GLY A 549 -9.72 -31.20 3.33
C GLY A 549 -10.68 -30.67 4.42
N GLU A 550 -10.56 -31.18 5.66
CA GLU A 550 -11.59 -30.93 6.69
C GLU A 550 -11.11 -30.07 7.88
N TYR A 551 -9.80 -30.07 8.15
CA TYR A 551 -9.21 -29.26 9.24
C TYR A 551 -8.65 -27.93 8.75
N THR A 552 -8.53 -27.75 7.43
CA THR A 552 -8.04 -26.51 6.82
C THR A 552 -8.97 -26.01 5.72
N ARG A 553 -9.06 -24.69 5.54
CA ARG A 553 -9.76 -24.06 4.42
C ARG A 553 -8.94 -22.86 3.93
N GLU A 554 -8.00 -23.15 3.06
CA GLU A 554 -7.05 -22.18 2.50
C GLU A 554 -6.54 -22.66 1.13
N ALA A 555 -5.95 -21.76 0.35
CA ALA A 555 -5.28 -22.12 -0.91
C ALA A 555 -3.86 -22.70 -0.67
N GLY A 556 -3.12 -22.16 0.32
CA GLY A 556 -1.78 -22.63 0.69
C GLY A 556 -1.79 -23.78 1.70
N VAL A 557 -0.67 -23.93 2.41
CA VAL A 557 -0.45 -24.98 3.44
C VAL A 557 -0.13 -24.44 4.83
N ARG A 558 -0.38 -23.15 5.10
CA ARG A 558 0.02 -22.51 6.37
C ARG A 558 -0.75 -23.05 7.57
N THR A 559 -2.06 -23.22 7.44
CA THR A 559 -2.93 -23.83 8.44
C THR A 559 -2.69 -25.33 8.53
N LEU A 560 -2.41 -25.99 7.40
CA LEU A 560 -2.02 -27.41 7.38
C LEU A 560 -0.75 -27.66 8.21
N GLU A 561 0.29 -26.86 7.99
CA GLU A 561 1.52 -26.93 8.80
C GLU A 561 1.24 -26.71 10.28
N ARG A 562 0.39 -25.73 10.64
CA ARG A 562 0.00 -25.49 12.04
C ARG A 562 -0.73 -26.68 12.66
N SER A 563 -1.60 -27.34 11.89
CA SER A 563 -2.33 -28.53 12.33
C SER A 563 -1.38 -29.70 12.56
N ILE A 564 -0.43 -29.94 11.65
CA ILE A 564 0.65 -30.95 11.81
C ILE A 564 1.49 -30.63 13.06
N ALA A 565 1.94 -29.38 13.21
CA ALA A 565 2.71 -28.95 14.38
C ALA A 565 1.95 -29.18 15.70
N ARG A 566 0.64 -28.90 15.72
CA ARG A 566 -0.22 -29.13 16.90
C ARG A 566 -0.38 -30.62 17.21
N LEU A 567 -0.51 -31.44 16.18
CA LEU A 567 -0.62 -32.89 16.27
C LEU A 567 0.66 -33.48 16.86
N LEU A 568 1.83 -33.14 16.30
CA LEU A 568 3.13 -33.61 16.79
C LEU A 568 3.41 -33.16 18.23
N ARG A 569 3.15 -31.88 18.57
CA ARG A 569 3.28 -31.39 19.96
C ARG A 569 2.42 -32.18 20.94
N LYS A 570 1.22 -32.60 20.54
CA LYS A 570 0.35 -33.42 21.39
C LYS A 570 0.85 -34.83 21.54
N VAL A 571 1.35 -35.45 20.46
CA VAL A 571 1.95 -36.78 20.53
C VAL A 571 3.19 -36.76 21.43
N ALA A 572 4.08 -35.79 21.25
CA ALA A 572 5.25 -35.59 22.12
C ALA A 572 4.85 -35.38 23.59
N ALA A 573 3.86 -34.52 23.87
CA ALA A 573 3.38 -34.31 25.23
C ALA A 573 2.77 -35.57 25.86
N GLN A 574 1.99 -36.36 25.09
CA GLN A 574 1.44 -37.62 25.57
C GLN A 574 2.53 -38.66 25.85
N HIS A 575 3.61 -38.65 25.07
CA HIS A 575 4.76 -39.51 25.30
C HIS A 575 5.45 -39.19 26.62
N GLU A 576 5.78 -37.92 26.85
CA GLU A 576 6.43 -37.47 28.10
C GLU A 576 5.56 -37.71 29.35
N LEU A 577 4.23 -37.73 29.19
CA LEU A 577 3.29 -38.05 30.27
C LEU A 577 3.11 -39.57 30.49
N GLY A 578 3.73 -40.42 29.66
CA GLY A 578 3.55 -41.88 29.70
C GLY A 578 2.17 -42.35 29.22
N GLU A 579 1.41 -41.48 28.54
CA GLU A 579 0.09 -41.79 27.97
C GLU A 579 0.18 -42.45 26.59
N ARG A 580 1.35 -42.38 25.94
CA ARG A 580 1.58 -42.91 24.59
C ARG A 580 3.02 -43.38 24.39
N GLU A 581 3.20 -44.54 23.76
CA GLU A 581 4.52 -45.05 23.38
C GLU A 581 4.88 -44.63 21.94
N LEU A 582 6.18 -44.49 21.68
CA LEU A 582 6.76 -44.27 20.34
C LEU A 582 7.51 -45.55 19.90
N PRO A 583 7.56 -45.87 18.59
CA PRO A 583 7.02 -45.11 17.47
C PRO A 583 5.49 -45.17 17.35
N PHE A 584 4.88 -44.11 16.80
CA PHE A 584 3.42 -43.99 16.70
C PHE A 584 2.97 -43.52 15.31
N THR A 585 2.05 -44.27 14.69
CA THR A 585 1.41 -43.88 13.43
C THR A 585 0.07 -43.22 13.70
N VAL A 586 -0.10 -42.00 13.21
CA VAL A 586 -1.33 -41.22 13.36
C VAL A 586 -2.24 -41.48 12.16
N GLY A 587 -3.34 -42.20 12.39
CA GLY A 587 -4.40 -42.44 11.43
C GLY A 587 -5.55 -41.43 11.56
N VAL A 588 -6.64 -41.70 10.84
CA VAL A 588 -7.83 -40.84 10.79
C VAL A 588 -8.58 -40.79 12.13
N GLU A 589 -8.61 -41.90 12.87
CA GLU A 589 -9.35 -42.02 14.12
C GLU A 589 -8.68 -41.23 15.27
N GLU A 590 -7.35 -41.09 15.19
CA GLU A 590 -6.53 -40.38 16.15
C GLU A 590 -6.63 -38.85 16.03
N LEU A 591 -7.04 -38.33 14.86
CA LEU A 591 -7.13 -36.89 14.61
C LEU A 591 -8.09 -36.21 15.58
N ARG A 592 -9.27 -36.81 15.83
CA ARG A 592 -10.27 -36.18 16.68
C ARG A 592 -9.86 -36.11 18.16
N PRO A 593 -9.35 -37.19 18.79
CA PRO A 593 -8.77 -37.14 20.13
C PRO A 593 -7.60 -36.16 20.26
N LEU A 594 -6.74 -36.09 19.23
CA LEU A 594 -5.56 -35.21 19.26
C LEU A 594 -5.97 -33.75 19.03
N ILE A 595 -6.49 -33.39 17.88
CA ILE A 595 -6.65 -31.97 17.49
C ILE A 595 -8.10 -31.46 17.53
N GLY A 596 -9.07 -32.32 17.82
CA GLY A 596 -10.49 -31.98 17.96
C GLY A 596 -11.34 -32.33 16.75
N ARG A 597 -12.61 -31.88 16.73
CA ARG A 597 -13.51 -32.09 15.60
C ARG A 597 -13.01 -31.35 14.35
N PRO A 598 -13.29 -31.86 13.13
CA PRO A 598 -13.04 -31.10 11.91
C PRO A 598 -13.77 -29.76 11.93
N HIS A 599 -13.20 -28.75 11.28
CA HIS A 599 -13.76 -27.41 11.22
C HIS A 599 -14.66 -27.20 10.00
N HIS A 600 -14.41 -27.96 8.94
CA HIS A 600 -15.10 -27.88 7.67
C HIS A 600 -15.44 -29.28 7.20
N THR A 601 -16.68 -29.50 6.78
CA THR A 601 -17.08 -30.74 6.11
C THR A 601 -17.53 -30.37 4.70
N PRO A 602 -16.91 -30.91 3.64
CA PRO A 602 -17.36 -30.67 2.26
C PRO A 602 -18.84 -31.06 2.09
N GLU A 603 -19.57 -30.34 1.25
CA GLU A 603 -20.98 -30.61 0.98
C GLU A 603 -21.20 -32.01 0.37
N SER A 604 -20.26 -32.46 -0.48
CA SER A 604 -20.25 -33.80 -1.08
C SER A 604 -20.16 -34.92 -0.03
N ALA A 605 -19.51 -34.65 1.11
CA ALA A 605 -19.37 -35.59 2.22
C ALA A 605 -20.56 -35.59 3.20
N GLN A 606 -21.52 -34.67 3.02
CA GLN A 606 -22.77 -34.68 3.81
C GLN A 606 -23.77 -35.70 3.24
N ASP A 607 -24.70 -36.14 4.09
CA ASP A 607 -25.83 -36.99 3.69
C ASP A 607 -26.59 -36.30 2.53
N PRO A 608 -26.91 -37.02 1.43
CA PRO A 608 -27.67 -36.45 0.31
C PRO A 608 -28.94 -35.68 0.70
N ALA A 609 -29.62 -36.07 1.78
CA ALA A 609 -30.81 -35.38 2.28
C ALA A 609 -30.49 -34.03 2.95
N GLU A 610 -29.31 -33.89 3.54
CA GLU A 610 -28.87 -32.69 4.28
C GLU A 610 -28.19 -31.64 3.38
N ARG A 611 -27.83 -32.01 2.14
CA ARG A 611 -27.21 -31.09 1.18
C ARG A 611 -28.13 -29.92 0.84
N ARG A 612 -27.57 -28.72 0.68
CA ARG A 612 -28.31 -27.49 0.34
C ARG A 612 -29.12 -27.58 -0.95
N THR A 613 -28.64 -28.34 -1.94
CA THR A 613 -29.35 -28.55 -3.22
C THR A 613 -30.46 -29.60 -3.14
N SER A 614 -30.74 -30.17 -1.96
CA SER A 614 -31.85 -31.13 -1.76
C SER A 614 -33.23 -30.48 -1.83
N VAL A 615 -33.31 -29.15 -1.89
CA VAL A 615 -34.54 -28.38 -2.06
C VAL A 615 -34.51 -27.56 -3.36
N PRO A 616 -35.66 -27.38 -4.04
CA PRO A 616 -35.76 -26.45 -5.18
C PRO A 616 -35.42 -25.02 -4.77
N GLY A 617 -34.83 -24.27 -5.71
CA GLY A 617 -34.44 -22.87 -5.49
C GLY A 617 -32.99 -22.67 -5.06
N VAL A 618 -32.18 -23.74 -4.98
CA VAL A 618 -30.76 -23.64 -4.60
C VAL A 618 -29.86 -24.13 -5.72
N ALA A 619 -28.91 -23.29 -6.16
CA ALA A 619 -27.95 -23.62 -7.22
C ALA A 619 -26.50 -23.39 -6.80
N THR A 620 -25.61 -24.29 -7.21
CA THR A 620 -24.17 -24.23 -6.93
C THR A 620 -23.45 -23.34 -7.95
N GLY A 621 -22.80 -22.29 -7.48
CA GLY A 621 -22.02 -21.34 -8.27
C GLY A 621 -20.55 -21.34 -7.89
N LEU A 622 -19.68 -20.98 -8.84
CA LEU A 622 -18.25 -20.83 -8.61
C LEU A 622 -17.85 -19.36 -8.57
N ALA A 623 -17.03 -18.99 -7.59
CA ALA A 623 -16.54 -17.64 -7.40
C ALA A 623 -15.01 -17.61 -7.22
N VAL A 624 -14.42 -16.44 -7.39
CA VAL A 624 -13.03 -16.16 -7.03
C VAL A 624 -13.05 -15.15 -5.90
N THR A 625 -12.24 -15.41 -4.88
CA THR A 625 -12.00 -14.52 -3.75
C THR A 625 -10.50 -14.18 -3.71
N GLY A 626 -10.10 -13.20 -2.90
CA GLY A 626 -8.67 -12.92 -2.69
C GLY A 626 -7.86 -14.10 -2.11
N ALA A 627 -8.53 -15.11 -1.57
CA ALA A 627 -7.91 -16.34 -1.09
C ALA A 627 -7.90 -17.47 -2.13
N GLY A 628 -8.38 -17.24 -3.36
CA GLY A 628 -8.54 -18.22 -4.43
C GLY A 628 -10.00 -18.54 -4.75
N GLY A 629 -10.24 -19.61 -5.51
CA GLY A 629 -11.59 -20.05 -5.88
C GLY A 629 -12.41 -20.56 -4.69
N ASP A 630 -13.72 -20.36 -4.73
CA ASP A 630 -14.70 -20.81 -3.72
C ASP A 630 -16.01 -21.27 -4.36
N VAL A 631 -16.77 -22.10 -3.63
CA VAL A 631 -18.08 -22.61 -4.06
C VAL A 631 -19.18 -21.94 -3.23
N LEU A 632 -20.20 -21.46 -3.92
CA LEU A 632 -21.31 -20.71 -3.34
C LEU A 632 -22.65 -21.39 -3.65
N TYR A 633 -23.60 -21.27 -2.74
CA TYR A 633 -24.96 -21.78 -2.94
C TYR A 633 -25.91 -20.59 -3.05
N VAL A 634 -26.36 -20.28 -4.27
CA VAL A 634 -27.35 -19.22 -4.48
C VAL A 634 -28.72 -19.77 -4.13
N GLU A 635 -29.41 -19.10 -3.23
CA GLU A 635 -30.70 -19.51 -2.69
C GLU A 635 -31.78 -18.52 -3.17
N ALA A 636 -32.89 -19.04 -3.66
CA ALA A 636 -34.05 -18.28 -4.08
C ALA A 636 -35.28 -18.75 -3.31
N SER A 637 -36.07 -17.80 -2.83
CA SER A 637 -37.35 -18.03 -2.17
C SER A 637 -38.44 -17.15 -2.78
N LEU A 638 -39.67 -17.67 -2.76
CA LEU A 638 -40.83 -17.01 -3.33
C LEU A 638 -41.87 -16.82 -2.21
N ALA A 639 -42.16 -15.57 -1.88
CA ALA A 639 -43.18 -15.24 -0.89
C ALA A 639 -44.59 -15.52 -1.44
N ASP A 640 -45.53 -15.79 -0.53
CA ASP A 640 -46.94 -15.89 -0.89
C ASP A 640 -47.51 -14.51 -1.24
N ALA A 641 -48.44 -14.50 -2.20
CA ALA A 641 -49.09 -13.28 -2.66
C ALA A 641 -49.89 -12.57 -1.55
N GLU A 642 -50.32 -13.30 -0.52
CA GLU A 642 -51.14 -12.78 0.59
C GLU A 642 -50.31 -12.20 1.75
N THR A 643 -49.07 -12.66 1.93
CA THR A 643 -48.23 -12.33 3.10
C THR A 643 -46.96 -11.56 2.74
N GLY A 644 -46.57 -11.54 1.45
CA GLY A 644 -45.35 -10.88 0.97
C GLY A 644 -45.62 -9.65 0.09
N GLY A 645 -44.70 -8.68 0.14
CA GLY A 645 -44.68 -7.57 -0.82
C GLY A 645 -44.15 -8.02 -2.19
N ALA A 646 -44.59 -7.37 -3.28
CA ALA A 646 -44.09 -7.64 -4.63
C ALA A 646 -42.70 -7.02 -4.86
N GLY A 647 -41.85 -7.69 -5.64
CA GLY A 647 -40.52 -7.17 -6.03
C GLY A 647 -39.39 -8.19 -5.89
N LEU A 648 -38.15 -7.73 -6.10
CA LEU A 648 -36.93 -8.52 -5.95
C LEU A 648 -36.12 -8.00 -4.75
N THR A 649 -35.94 -8.82 -3.74
CA THR A 649 -35.08 -8.56 -2.58
C THR A 649 -33.78 -9.32 -2.74
N LEU A 650 -32.66 -8.60 -2.64
CA LEU A 650 -31.31 -9.15 -2.79
C LEU A 650 -30.55 -9.02 -1.47
N THR A 651 -29.96 -10.11 -1.00
CA THR A 651 -29.20 -10.13 0.27
C THR A 651 -27.90 -10.91 0.11
N GLY A 652 -26.92 -10.62 0.97
CA GLY A 652 -25.58 -11.25 0.89
C GLY A 652 -24.44 -10.29 0.57
N GLN A 653 -24.54 -9.01 0.93
CA GLN A 653 -23.51 -7.98 0.68
C GLN A 653 -23.07 -7.93 -0.80
N LEU A 654 -24.05 -7.89 -1.70
CA LEU A 654 -23.82 -7.85 -3.14
C LEU A 654 -23.44 -6.44 -3.59
N GLY A 655 -22.41 -6.34 -4.43
CA GLY A 655 -22.09 -5.12 -5.16
C GLY A 655 -23.11 -4.80 -6.25
N ASP A 656 -22.96 -3.65 -6.90
CA ASP A 656 -23.97 -3.14 -7.84
C ASP A 656 -24.04 -3.96 -9.13
N VAL A 657 -22.91 -4.48 -9.61
CA VAL A 657 -22.85 -5.32 -10.82
C VAL A 657 -23.58 -6.64 -10.58
N MET A 658 -23.45 -7.20 -9.38
CA MET A 658 -24.13 -8.45 -9.02
C MET A 658 -25.65 -8.24 -8.85
N LYS A 659 -26.08 -7.09 -8.32
CA LYS A 659 -27.51 -6.73 -8.27
C LYS A 659 -28.12 -6.61 -9.66
N GLU A 660 -27.42 -5.98 -10.59
CA GLU A 660 -27.85 -5.87 -11.98
C GLU A 660 -27.97 -7.26 -12.63
N SER A 661 -26.99 -8.14 -12.41
CA SER A 661 -27.06 -9.52 -12.92
C SER A 661 -28.29 -10.29 -12.41
N ALA A 662 -28.69 -10.10 -11.15
CA ALA A 662 -29.90 -10.72 -10.62
C ALA A 662 -31.18 -10.18 -11.30
N GLN A 663 -31.21 -8.88 -11.62
CA GLN A 663 -32.32 -8.27 -12.36
C GLN A 663 -32.41 -8.78 -13.81
N ILE A 664 -31.26 -8.96 -14.46
CA ILE A 664 -31.18 -9.52 -15.82
C ILE A 664 -31.68 -10.97 -15.81
N ALA A 665 -31.23 -11.79 -14.86
CA ALA A 665 -31.67 -13.18 -14.71
C ALA A 665 -33.20 -13.28 -14.55
N LEU A 666 -33.78 -12.45 -13.67
CA LEU A 666 -35.23 -12.41 -13.47
C LEU A 666 -35.97 -11.93 -14.73
N SER A 667 -35.45 -10.92 -15.41
CA SER A 667 -36.05 -10.37 -16.64
C SER A 667 -36.04 -11.37 -17.79
N PHE A 668 -34.96 -12.14 -17.92
CA PHE A 668 -34.85 -13.23 -18.89
C PHE A 668 -35.93 -14.30 -18.62
N LEU A 669 -36.07 -14.77 -17.38
CA LEU A 669 -37.06 -15.80 -17.04
C LEU A 669 -38.50 -15.30 -17.23
N ARG A 670 -38.79 -14.05 -16.89
CA ARG A 670 -40.12 -13.45 -17.12
C ARG A 670 -40.47 -13.36 -18.60
N SER A 671 -39.49 -13.08 -19.47
CA SER A 671 -39.73 -12.93 -20.91
C SER A 671 -39.78 -14.27 -21.66
N HIS A 672 -39.12 -15.31 -21.15
CA HIS A 672 -39.01 -16.62 -21.81
C HIS A 672 -39.71 -17.75 -21.04
N GLY A 673 -40.45 -17.46 -19.98
CA GLY A 673 -41.08 -18.47 -19.13
C GLY A 673 -42.01 -19.43 -19.87
N ALA A 674 -42.74 -18.95 -20.89
CA ALA A 674 -43.58 -19.82 -21.72
C ALA A 674 -42.76 -20.81 -22.58
N GLU A 675 -41.60 -20.39 -23.11
CA GLU A 675 -40.67 -21.26 -23.86
C GLU A 675 -40.02 -22.30 -22.92
N LEU A 676 -39.76 -21.90 -21.67
CA LEU A 676 -39.10 -22.72 -20.65
C LEU A 676 -40.07 -23.55 -19.79
N GLU A 677 -41.37 -23.50 -20.08
CA GLU A 677 -42.43 -24.14 -19.30
C GLU A 677 -42.43 -23.77 -17.80
N LEU A 678 -42.08 -22.51 -17.49
CA LEU A 678 -42.02 -21.97 -16.13
C LEU A 678 -43.29 -21.18 -15.79
N PRO A 679 -43.88 -21.37 -14.59
CA PRO A 679 -45.02 -20.57 -14.13
C PRO A 679 -44.54 -19.17 -13.73
N VAL A 680 -44.61 -18.22 -14.68
CA VAL A 680 -44.13 -16.84 -14.49
C VAL A 680 -45.25 -15.79 -14.39
N GLY A 681 -46.51 -16.19 -14.55
CA GLY A 681 -47.66 -15.28 -14.68
C GLY A 681 -47.99 -14.46 -13.42
N ASP A 682 -47.78 -15.04 -12.24
CA ASP A 682 -48.02 -14.46 -10.92
C ASP A 682 -46.78 -13.76 -10.32
N LEU A 683 -45.60 -13.86 -10.95
CA LEU A 683 -44.35 -13.27 -10.46
C LEU A 683 -44.36 -11.74 -10.32
N LYS A 684 -45.33 -11.06 -10.95
CA LYS A 684 -45.51 -9.61 -10.80
C LYS A 684 -46.19 -9.23 -9.47
N GLU A 685 -46.91 -10.17 -8.87
CA GLU A 685 -47.70 -10.03 -7.64
C GLU A 685 -47.00 -10.66 -6.43
N ARG A 686 -45.93 -11.42 -6.64
CA ARG A 686 -45.17 -12.13 -5.60
C ARG A 686 -43.81 -11.50 -5.34
N GLY A 687 -43.36 -11.61 -4.10
CA GLY A 687 -42.01 -11.22 -3.69
C GLY A 687 -41.00 -12.33 -3.95
N ILE A 688 -39.89 -12.00 -4.60
CA ILE A 688 -38.77 -12.91 -4.82
C ILE A 688 -37.63 -12.46 -3.91
N HIS A 689 -37.09 -13.38 -3.12
CA HIS A 689 -35.89 -13.14 -2.32
C HIS A 689 -34.77 -14.02 -2.84
N LEU A 690 -33.71 -13.38 -3.36
CA LEU A 690 -32.47 -14.05 -3.73
C LEU A 690 -31.40 -13.75 -2.69
N HIS A 691 -30.87 -14.81 -2.10
CA HIS A 691 -29.81 -14.77 -1.11
C HIS A 691 -28.55 -15.41 -1.69
N VAL A 692 -27.45 -14.67 -1.65
CA VAL A 692 -26.13 -15.23 -1.95
C VAL A 692 -25.36 -15.23 -0.64
N PRO A 693 -25.21 -16.38 0.05
CA PRO A 693 -24.51 -16.46 1.32
C PRO A 693 -23.15 -15.78 1.23
N ALA A 694 -22.97 -14.76 2.06
CA ALA A 694 -21.73 -14.02 2.14
C ALA A 694 -20.79 -14.71 3.12
N GLY A 695 -19.54 -14.93 2.72
CA GLY A 695 -18.45 -14.85 3.68
C GLY A 695 -18.24 -13.38 4.08
N ALA A 696 -17.25 -13.08 4.92
CA ALA A 696 -16.89 -11.70 5.30
C ALA A 696 -16.30 -10.84 4.15
N VAL A 697 -16.45 -11.26 2.88
CA VAL A 697 -15.84 -10.65 1.69
C VAL A 697 -16.95 -10.19 0.74
N PRO A 698 -17.02 -8.88 0.40
CA PRO A 698 -17.95 -8.36 -0.59
C PRO A 698 -17.79 -9.07 -1.93
N LYS A 699 -18.91 -9.40 -2.58
CA LYS A 699 -18.93 -10.08 -3.88
C LYS A 699 -19.47 -9.12 -4.92
N ASP A 700 -18.60 -8.72 -5.84
CA ASP A 700 -18.97 -7.88 -6.96
C ASP A 700 -18.44 -8.50 -8.25
N GLY A 701 -19.34 -8.72 -9.21
CA GLY A 701 -19.02 -9.36 -10.48
C GLY A 701 -20.20 -10.11 -11.10
N PRO A 702 -20.32 -10.12 -12.44
CA PRO A 702 -21.49 -10.66 -13.13
C PRO A 702 -21.47 -12.19 -13.29
N SER A 703 -20.38 -12.86 -12.87
CA SER A 703 -20.13 -14.28 -13.16
C SER A 703 -21.04 -15.30 -12.48
N ALA A 704 -21.98 -14.86 -11.64
CA ALA A 704 -23.03 -15.69 -11.04
C ALA A 704 -24.38 -15.60 -11.78
N GLY A 705 -24.44 -14.88 -12.91
CA GLY A 705 -25.66 -14.66 -13.69
C GLY A 705 -26.41 -15.96 -14.00
N ILE A 706 -25.73 -16.94 -14.58
CA ILE A 706 -26.36 -18.23 -14.91
C ILE A 706 -26.74 -19.06 -13.67
N THR A 707 -26.00 -18.92 -12.56
CA THR A 707 -26.32 -19.56 -11.29
C THR A 707 -27.61 -19.00 -10.71
N MET A 708 -27.77 -17.68 -10.72
CA MET A 708 -28.98 -17.00 -10.28
C MET A 708 -30.18 -17.35 -11.16
N THR A 709 -30.00 -17.39 -12.48
CA THR A 709 -31.04 -17.87 -13.41
C THR A 709 -31.46 -19.30 -13.09
N THR A 710 -30.51 -20.18 -12.79
CA THR A 710 -30.81 -21.59 -12.48
C THR A 710 -31.51 -21.75 -11.14
N ALA A 711 -31.10 -21.03 -10.10
CA ALA A 711 -31.79 -21.04 -8.80
C ALA A 711 -33.24 -20.59 -8.94
N LEU A 712 -33.48 -19.48 -9.66
CA LEU A 712 -34.83 -18.99 -9.92
C LEU A 712 -35.65 -19.98 -10.78
N ALA A 713 -35.07 -20.55 -11.83
CA ALA A 713 -35.76 -21.55 -12.66
C ALA A 713 -36.09 -22.82 -11.87
N SER A 714 -35.19 -23.27 -11.00
CA SER A 714 -35.41 -24.40 -10.08
C SER A 714 -36.59 -24.13 -9.15
N LEU A 715 -36.63 -22.95 -8.53
CA LEU A 715 -37.73 -22.54 -7.65
C LEU A 715 -39.08 -22.51 -8.38
N LEU A 716 -39.12 -21.93 -9.58
CA LEU A 716 -40.34 -21.79 -10.36
C LEU A 716 -40.84 -23.13 -10.91
N SER A 717 -39.95 -24.01 -11.33
CA SER A 717 -40.31 -25.32 -11.87
C SER A 717 -40.55 -26.39 -10.80
N GLY A 718 -40.11 -26.15 -9.56
CA GLY A 718 -40.05 -27.17 -8.50
C GLY A 718 -39.01 -28.27 -8.74
N ARG A 719 -38.16 -28.14 -9.77
CA ARG A 719 -37.12 -29.11 -10.11
C ARG A 719 -35.87 -28.82 -9.30
N GLN A 720 -35.31 -29.83 -8.64
CA GLN A 720 -34.04 -29.69 -7.92
C GLN A 720 -32.87 -29.49 -8.90
N VAL A 721 -31.88 -28.69 -8.48
CA VAL A 721 -30.59 -28.62 -9.17
C VAL A 721 -29.79 -29.88 -8.84
N ARG A 722 -29.08 -30.43 -9.82
CA ARG A 722 -28.18 -31.57 -9.63
C ARG A 722 -27.09 -31.24 -8.60
N PRO A 723 -26.87 -32.09 -7.58
CA PRO A 723 -25.90 -31.81 -6.51
C PRO A 723 -24.45 -31.89 -6.99
N ASP A 724 -24.20 -32.58 -8.10
CA ASP A 724 -22.88 -32.79 -8.70
C ASP A 724 -22.51 -31.75 -9.77
N VAL A 725 -23.36 -30.72 -9.96
CA VAL A 725 -23.17 -29.65 -10.94
C VAL A 725 -22.80 -28.34 -10.26
N ALA A 726 -21.75 -27.67 -10.73
CA ALA A 726 -21.48 -26.27 -10.45
C ALA A 726 -21.35 -25.45 -11.74
N MET A 727 -21.59 -24.15 -11.66
CA MET A 727 -21.59 -23.30 -12.85
C MET A 727 -21.04 -21.90 -12.59
N THR A 728 -20.53 -21.29 -13.65
CA THR A 728 -20.14 -19.87 -13.66
C THR A 728 -20.36 -19.28 -15.05
N GLY A 729 -20.80 -18.03 -15.11
CA GLY A 729 -21.10 -17.36 -16.36
C GLY A 729 -21.95 -16.13 -16.13
N GLU A 730 -21.67 -15.09 -16.90
CA GLU A 730 -22.56 -13.94 -17.00
C GLU A 730 -23.73 -14.26 -17.94
N VAL A 731 -24.90 -13.72 -17.64
CA VAL A 731 -26.12 -13.91 -18.44
C VAL A 731 -26.55 -12.57 -19.04
N SER A 732 -26.90 -12.56 -20.33
CA SER A 732 -27.49 -11.40 -20.99
C SER A 732 -29.03 -11.45 -20.96
N LEU A 733 -29.68 -10.32 -21.24
CA LEU A 733 -31.15 -10.26 -21.43
C LEU A 733 -31.66 -11.18 -22.55
N THR A 734 -30.80 -11.54 -23.51
CA THR A 734 -31.12 -12.45 -24.63
C THR A 734 -30.83 -13.92 -24.32
N GLY A 735 -30.36 -14.23 -23.10
CA GLY A 735 -30.02 -15.59 -22.69
C GLY A 735 -28.65 -16.07 -23.12
N ARG A 736 -27.78 -15.19 -23.66
CA ARG A 736 -26.39 -15.55 -24.00
C ARG A 736 -25.56 -15.69 -22.73
N VAL A 737 -24.65 -16.66 -22.74
CA VAL A 737 -23.64 -16.85 -21.70
C VAL A 737 -22.34 -16.15 -22.12
N LEU A 738 -21.92 -15.18 -21.32
CA LEU A 738 -20.76 -14.31 -21.59
C LEU A 738 -19.52 -14.78 -20.81
N PRO A 739 -18.29 -14.51 -21.34
CA PRO A 739 -17.05 -15.00 -20.75
C PRO A 739 -16.79 -14.39 -19.38
N ILE A 740 -16.08 -15.14 -18.55
CA ILE A 740 -15.74 -14.80 -17.17
C ILE A 740 -14.24 -14.95 -16.92
N GLY A 741 -13.73 -14.28 -15.89
CA GLY A 741 -12.35 -14.47 -15.42
C GLY A 741 -12.22 -15.62 -14.41
N GLY A 742 -10.98 -16.10 -14.26
CA GLY A 742 -10.57 -17.01 -13.18
C GLY A 742 -11.08 -18.44 -13.33
N VAL A 743 -11.14 -18.96 -14.56
CA VAL A 743 -11.63 -20.31 -14.88
C VAL A 743 -10.83 -21.37 -14.12
N LYS A 744 -9.49 -21.33 -14.18
CA LYS A 744 -8.60 -22.22 -13.43
C LYS A 744 -8.94 -22.27 -11.94
N GLN A 745 -9.00 -21.13 -11.27
CA GLN A 745 -9.28 -21.07 -9.83
C GLN A 745 -10.69 -21.61 -9.49
N LYS A 746 -11.68 -21.34 -10.35
CA LYS A 746 -13.05 -21.83 -10.18
C LYS A 746 -13.14 -23.36 -10.35
N LEU A 747 -12.45 -23.93 -11.33
CA LEU A 747 -12.42 -25.38 -11.55
C LEU A 747 -11.69 -26.11 -10.41
N LEU A 748 -10.58 -25.56 -9.92
CA LEU A 748 -9.89 -26.08 -8.74
C LEU A 748 -10.80 -26.07 -7.50
N ALA A 749 -11.62 -25.02 -7.33
CA ALA A 749 -12.59 -24.96 -6.25
C ALA A 749 -13.73 -25.97 -6.40
N ALA A 750 -14.21 -26.19 -7.63
CA ALA A 750 -15.23 -27.21 -7.93
C ALA A 750 -14.71 -28.61 -7.57
N HIS A 751 -13.51 -28.96 -8.04
CA HIS A 751 -12.86 -30.22 -7.73
C HIS A 751 -12.69 -30.42 -6.21
N ARG A 752 -12.20 -29.40 -5.48
CA ARG A 752 -12.06 -29.44 -4.01
C ARG A 752 -13.39 -29.61 -3.28
N ALA A 753 -14.49 -29.09 -3.84
CA ALA A 753 -15.82 -29.29 -3.27
C ALA A 753 -16.40 -30.69 -3.58
N GLY A 754 -15.73 -31.49 -4.41
CA GLY A 754 -16.21 -32.80 -4.87
C GLY A 754 -17.31 -32.71 -5.94
N VAL A 755 -17.38 -31.58 -6.67
CA VAL A 755 -18.26 -31.42 -7.82
C VAL A 755 -17.62 -32.13 -9.02
N THR A 756 -18.39 -32.89 -9.78
CA THR A 756 -17.90 -33.65 -10.94
C THR A 756 -18.26 -33.00 -12.28
N THR A 757 -19.32 -32.21 -12.34
CA THR A 757 -19.78 -31.54 -13.57
C THR A 757 -19.66 -30.02 -13.44
N VAL A 758 -19.00 -29.36 -14.39
CA VAL A 758 -18.81 -27.91 -14.37
C VAL A 758 -19.28 -27.26 -15.67
N ILE A 759 -20.18 -26.29 -15.57
CA ILE A 759 -20.68 -25.54 -16.72
C ILE A 759 -19.96 -24.19 -16.81
N ILE A 760 -19.34 -23.91 -17.96
CA ILE A 760 -18.58 -22.67 -18.22
C ILE A 760 -19.04 -21.99 -19.51
N PRO A 761 -18.76 -20.69 -19.72
CA PRO A 761 -19.03 -20.03 -20.98
C PRO A 761 -18.18 -20.63 -22.11
N LYS A 762 -18.75 -20.80 -23.30
CA LYS A 762 -18.07 -21.37 -24.47
C LYS A 762 -16.80 -20.59 -24.86
N ARG A 763 -16.77 -19.28 -24.63
CA ARG A 763 -15.61 -18.44 -24.94
C ARG A 763 -14.44 -18.63 -23.97
N ASN A 764 -14.64 -19.31 -22.84
CA ASN A 764 -13.61 -19.66 -21.87
C ASN A 764 -13.04 -21.08 -22.09
N GLU A 765 -13.45 -21.79 -23.14
CA GLU A 765 -12.89 -23.10 -23.50
C GLU A 765 -11.35 -23.08 -23.64
N PRO A 766 -10.71 -22.05 -24.22
CA PRO A 766 -9.24 -21.97 -24.26
C PRO A 766 -8.58 -21.85 -22.89
N ASP A 767 -9.28 -21.32 -21.87
CA ASP A 767 -8.72 -21.17 -20.52
C ASP A 767 -8.59 -22.51 -19.77
N LEU A 768 -9.08 -23.61 -20.37
CA LEU A 768 -8.87 -24.96 -19.87
C LEU A 768 -7.42 -25.42 -20.02
N ASP A 769 -6.66 -24.86 -20.95
CA ASP A 769 -5.23 -25.18 -21.14
C ASP A 769 -4.40 -24.83 -19.90
N ASP A 770 -4.86 -23.87 -19.08
CA ASP A 770 -4.21 -23.45 -17.84
C ASP A 770 -4.54 -24.36 -16.64
N VAL A 771 -5.44 -25.34 -16.80
CA VAL A 771 -5.91 -26.22 -15.72
C VAL A 771 -5.08 -27.51 -15.67
N PRO A 772 -4.63 -27.96 -14.49
CA PRO A 772 -3.88 -29.21 -14.38
C PRO A 772 -4.65 -30.40 -14.98
N ALA A 773 -3.97 -31.22 -15.77
CA ALA A 773 -4.57 -32.37 -16.45
C ALA A 773 -5.27 -33.34 -15.48
N GLU A 774 -4.68 -33.57 -14.31
CA GLU A 774 -5.24 -34.40 -13.24
C GLU A 774 -6.61 -33.90 -12.71
N VAL A 775 -6.87 -32.59 -12.79
CA VAL A 775 -8.13 -31.98 -12.38
C VAL A 775 -9.14 -32.08 -13.52
N LEU A 776 -8.72 -31.81 -14.76
CA LEU A 776 -9.58 -31.94 -15.94
C LEU A 776 -10.05 -33.38 -16.15
N GLU A 777 -9.21 -34.39 -15.90
CA GLU A 777 -9.59 -35.80 -16.00
C GLU A 777 -10.70 -36.20 -15.01
N LYS A 778 -10.82 -35.48 -13.88
CA LYS A 778 -11.82 -35.72 -12.83
C LYS A 778 -13.08 -34.85 -12.99
N LEU A 779 -13.09 -33.88 -13.90
CA LEU A 779 -14.20 -32.95 -14.13
C LEU A 779 -14.79 -33.10 -15.54
N ASP A 780 -16.10 -33.28 -15.63
CA ASP A 780 -16.85 -33.15 -16.88
C ASP A 780 -17.20 -31.68 -17.11
N VAL A 781 -16.44 -31.01 -17.99
CA VAL A 781 -16.60 -29.58 -18.27
C VAL A 781 -17.47 -29.39 -19.51
N HIS A 782 -18.55 -28.60 -19.38
CA HIS A 782 -19.46 -28.27 -20.47
C HIS A 782 -19.38 -26.78 -20.86
N PRO A 783 -18.72 -26.45 -22.00
CA PRO A 783 -18.72 -25.10 -22.55
C PRO A 783 -20.06 -24.77 -23.23
N VAL A 784 -20.78 -23.77 -22.74
CA VAL A 784 -22.13 -23.39 -23.22
C VAL A 784 -22.19 -21.95 -23.71
N SER A 785 -23.08 -21.70 -24.67
CA SER A 785 -23.26 -20.35 -25.25
C SER A 785 -24.59 -19.70 -24.90
N ASP A 786 -25.50 -20.49 -24.32
CA ASP A 786 -26.87 -20.10 -24.06
C ASP A 786 -27.37 -20.70 -22.74
N VAL A 787 -28.12 -19.92 -21.97
CA VAL A 787 -28.60 -20.30 -20.64
C VAL A 787 -29.60 -21.46 -20.68
N ARG A 788 -30.27 -21.70 -21.81
CA ARG A 788 -31.13 -22.88 -21.99
C ARG A 788 -30.34 -24.19 -21.84
N GLN A 789 -29.11 -24.22 -22.37
CA GLN A 789 -28.20 -25.36 -22.23
C GLN A 789 -27.80 -25.55 -20.75
N VAL A 790 -27.62 -24.44 -20.02
CA VAL A 790 -27.33 -24.49 -18.58
C VAL A 790 -28.47 -25.17 -17.83
N LEU A 791 -29.72 -24.73 -18.06
CA LEU A 791 -30.90 -25.28 -17.38
C LEU A 791 -31.12 -26.77 -17.69
N GLU A 792 -30.88 -27.19 -18.93
CA GLU A 792 -30.96 -28.60 -19.34
C GLU A 792 -29.94 -29.48 -18.62
N LEU A 793 -28.70 -29.01 -18.51
CA LEU A 793 -27.62 -29.76 -17.85
C LEU A 793 -27.74 -29.76 -16.32
N ALA A 794 -28.25 -28.67 -15.74
CA ALA A 794 -28.24 -28.44 -14.29
C ALA A 794 -29.50 -28.93 -13.56
N LEU A 795 -30.69 -28.87 -14.16
CA LEU A 795 -31.94 -29.23 -13.47
C LEU A 795 -32.26 -30.71 -13.63
N GLN A 796 -32.61 -31.39 -12.54
CA GLN A 796 -33.12 -32.76 -12.59
C GLN A 796 -34.39 -32.84 -13.45
N PRO A 797 -34.69 -33.97 -14.10
CA PRO A 797 -35.95 -34.16 -14.82
C PRO A 797 -37.15 -33.88 -13.93
N ALA A 798 -38.25 -33.35 -14.50
CA ALA A 798 -39.47 -33.15 -13.75
C ALA A 798 -39.97 -34.51 -13.21
N SER A 799 -39.99 -34.67 -11.88
CA SER A 799 -40.64 -35.83 -11.26
C SER A 799 -42.14 -35.70 -11.44
N ALA A 800 -42.81 -36.77 -11.87
CA ALA A 800 -44.26 -36.82 -12.09
C ALA A 800 -45.10 -36.67 -10.79
N THR A 801 -44.46 -36.49 -9.64
CA THR A 801 -45.12 -36.21 -8.37
C THR A 801 -44.80 -34.78 -7.97
N THR A 802 -45.74 -33.87 -8.26
CA THR A 802 -45.79 -32.53 -7.66
C THR A 802 -45.76 -32.70 -6.14
N PRO A 803 -44.72 -32.25 -5.43
CA PRO A 803 -44.83 -32.09 -3.99
C PRO A 803 -45.78 -30.90 -3.80
N GLU A 804 -46.92 -31.11 -3.14
CA GLU A 804 -47.71 -30.00 -2.61
C GLU A 804 -46.76 -29.15 -1.76
N VAL A 805 -46.62 -27.87 -2.13
CA VAL A 805 -45.91 -26.88 -1.33
C VAL A 805 -46.52 -26.96 0.07
N PRO A 806 -45.76 -27.28 1.14
CA PRO A 806 -46.31 -27.38 2.47
C PRO A 806 -46.75 -25.99 2.89
N VAL A 807 -48.06 -25.76 2.93
CA VAL A 807 -48.64 -24.61 3.61
C VAL A 807 -48.36 -24.83 5.10
N ALA A 808 -47.39 -24.10 5.65
CA ALA A 808 -47.13 -24.11 7.08
C ALA A 808 -48.39 -23.64 7.82
N ALA A 809 -48.86 -24.45 8.77
CA ALA A 809 -50.02 -24.18 9.61
C ALA A 809 -49.75 -23.11 10.68
#